data_AF-A0A380LXC9-F1
#
_entry.id   AF-A0A380LXC9-F1
#
_cell.length_a   1.000
_cell.length_b   1.000
_cell.length_c   1.000
_cell.angle_alpha   90.00
_cell.angle_beta   90.00
_cell.angle_gamma   90.00
#
_symmetry.space_group_name_H-M   'P 1'
#
loop_
_entity.id
_entity.type
_entity.pdbx_description
1 polymer ?
#
loop_
_entity_poly.entity_id
_entity_poly.type
_entity_poly.pdbx_seq_one_letter_code
_entity_poly.pdbx_strand_id
1 'polypeptide(L)'
;MVDIRNAYQEVIAIQRYYDYDKETFNHLLGKLNRTYDSFVKRYGYLNSAVNCNLFDSDDKYSLLASLEDERLDLSGNSVIYTKSLAFEKALVRPEKEVKKVHPALDALNSSLADGRGVDFAYMMSIYQVESKMTLIEELGDLIMPDPEKYLNGELSYVSRQDFLSGDVVTKLEVVNLFVKQDNQDFNWSHYAGLLETVKPARITLADIDYRIGSRWIPLSVYGKFAQETFMGKAYELSGQEVATVLEVSPLDGTISYQSKFAYTYSTATDRSLGVSGSRYDSGRKIFENLLNSNQPTITKQIVEGDKKKNVTDVEKTTVLRAKENQIQELFQDFVARYPEVQQMIEDTYNGLYNRTVSKVYDGSHLAIDGLAQNISLRPHQKNAIQRIVEEKRALLAHEVGSGKTLTMLGAGFKLKELGMVHKPLYVVPSSLTAQFGQEIMKFFPTKKVYVTTKKDFAKAKRKQFVSRIITGDYDAIVIGDSQFEKIPMSREKQVTYIHDKLEQLREIKLGSDSDYTVKEAERSIKGLEHQLEELQNWSEIPLSNLKTLALIFSLDEAHHFKNIRPITGLGNVAGITNTTSKKNVDMEMKVRQVQAEHGARNVVFCDRNTRIQFYQRTLYHDELHSARCLRALSGI
;
A
#
# COMPACT_ATOMS: atom_id res chain seq x y z
N MET A 1 40.89 -13.72 0.20
CA MET A 1 39.57 -13.11 0.50
C MET A 1 39.58 -12.26 1.77
N VAL A 2 39.97 -12.77 2.95
CA VAL A 2 40.07 -11.96 4.18
C VAL A 2 40.94 -10.72 4.00
N ASP A 3 42.12 -10.86 3.39
CA ASP A 3 43.03 -9.73 3.16
C ASP A 3 42.44 -8.68 2.22
N ILE A 4 41.70 -9.11 1.19
CA ILE A 4 41.00 -8.21 0.25
C ILE A 4 39.92 -7.43 0.99
N ARG A 5 39.16 -8.10 1.86
CA ARG A 5 38.13 -7.47 2.68
C ARG A 5 38.76 -6.41 3.57
N ASN A 6 39.83 -6.75 4.29
CA ASN A 6 40.49 -5.82 5.20
C ASN A 6 41.07 -4.62 4.42
N ALA A 7 41.73 -4.86 3.29
CA ALA A 7 42.24 -3.80 2.41
C ALA A 7 41.11 -2.89 1.89
N TYR A 8 39.97 -3.46 1.51
CA TYR A 8 38.83 -2.65 1.05
C TYR A 8 38.19 -1.84 2.18
N GLN A 9 38.13 -2.41 3.39
CA GLN A 9 37.64 -1.68 4.57
C GLN A 9 38.56 -0.49 4.92
N GLU A 10 39.88 -0.63 4.80
CA GLU A 10 40.82 0.49 4.95
C GLU A 10 40.55 1.60 3.92
N VAL A 11 40.33 1.23 2.65
CA VAL A 11 39.97 2.16 1.57
C VAL A 11 38.66 2.89 1.88
N ILE A 12 37.65 2.22 2.39
CA ILE A 12 36.37 2.84 2.78
C ILE A 12 36.54 3.76 3.99
N ALA A 13 37.34 3.36 4.98
CA ALA A 13 37.50 4.08 6.24
C ALA A 13 38.13 5.46 6.05
N ILE A 14 39.18 5.57 5.21
CA ILE A 14 39.85 6.85 4.97
C ILE A 14 38.94 7.88 4.29
N GLN A 15 38.03 7.42 3.42
CA GLN A 15 37.12 8.30 2.67
C GLN A 15 35.97 8.89 3.50
N ARG A 16 35.86 8.53 4.79
CA ARG A 16 34.78 9.03 5.68
C ARG A 16 34.95 10.50 6.04
N TYR A 17 36.18 11.01 6.00
CA TYR A 17 36.50 12.39 6.33
C TYR A 17 36.51 13.26 5.07
N TYR A 18 36.17 14.55 5.16
CA TYR A 18 36.10 15.42 3.97
C TYR A 18 37.48 15.80 3.42
N ASP A 19 38.49 15.84 4.29
CA ASP A 19 39.85 16.32 4.10
C ASP A 19 40.89 15.19 4.14
N TYR A 20 40.48 13.96 3.79
CA TYR A 20 41.38 12.80 3.83
C TYR A 20 42.58 12.95 2.88
N ASP A 21 43.72 12.40 3.29
CA ASP A 21 44.95 12.46 2.50
C ASP A 21 44.85 11.61 1.22
N LYS A 22 45.04 12.26 0.08
CA LYS A 22 44.93 11.65 -1.25
C LYS A 22 46.08 10.69 -1.55
N GLU A 23 47.28 10.94 -1.03
CA GLU A 23 48.43 10.05 -1.24
C GLU A 23 48.21 8.72 -0.52
N THR A 24 47.81 8.78 0.75
CA THR A 24 47.44 7.60 1.55
C THR A 24 46.28 6.84 0.91
N PHE A 25 45.27 7.54 0.38
CA PHE A 25 44.18 6.90 -0.36
C PHE A 25 44.68 6.11 -1.58
N ASN A 26 45.52 6.72 -2.42
CA ASN A 26 46.09 6.06 -3.60
C ASN A 26 46.97 4.85 -3.22
N HIS A 27 47.70 4.94 -2.11
CA HIS A 27 48.48 3.82 -1.58
C HIS A 27 47.58 2.64 -1.18
N LEU A 28 46.51 2.90 -0.43
CA LEU A 28 45.53 1.89 -0.02
C LEU A 28 44.80 1.27 -1.23
N LEU A 29 44.42 2.09 -2.22
CA LEU A 29 43.81 1.64 -3.46
C LEU A 29 44.76 0.72 -4.27
N GLY A 30 46.05 1.04 -4.31
CA GLY A 30 47.07 0.20 -4.92
C GLY A 30 47.26 -1.13 -4.18
N LYS A 31 47.22 -1.12 -2.84
CA LYS A 31 47.26 -2.35 -2.01
C LYS A 31 46.05 -3.23 -2.31
N LEU A 32 44.85 -2.66 -2.36
CA LEU A 32 43.61 -3.37 -2.71
C LEU A 32 43.71 -4.03 -4.09
N ASN A 33 44.12 -3.27 -5.12
CA ASN A 33 44.31 -3.79 -6.48
C ASN A 33 45.29 -4.98 -6.52
N ARG A 34 46.49 -4.83 -5.95
CA ARG A 34 47.50 -5.90 -5.93
C ARG A 34 47.02 -7.16 -5.23
N THR A 35 46.29 -6.99 -4.12
CA THR A 35 45.77 -8.11 -3.32
C THR A 35 44.68 -8.85 -4.08
N TYR A 36 43.78 -8.11 -4.74
CA TYR A 36 42.73 -8.67 -5.59
C TYR A 36 43.32 -9.41 -6.81
N ASP A 37 44.20 -8.77 -7.57
CA ASP A 37 44.78 -9.36 -8.79
C ASP A 37 45.55 -10.65 -8.49
N SER A 38 46.29 -10.65 -7.38
CA SER A 38 47.00 -11.84 -6.90
C SER A 38 46.05 -12.97 -6.50
N PHE A 39 44.89 -12.64 -5.94
CA PHE A 39 43.88 -13.63 -5.55
C PHE A 39 43.19 -14.21 -6.79
N VAL A 40 42.69 -13.36 -7.69
CA VAL A 40 41.98 -13.81 -8.90
C VAL A 40 42.86 -14.68 -9.78
N LYS A 41 44.14 -14.34 -9.92
CA LYS A 41 45.10 -15.16 -10.66
C LYS A 41 45.27 -16.57 -10.10
N ARG A 42 45.13 -16.76 -8.79
CA ARG A 42 45.36 -18.06 -8.12
C ARG A 42 44.07 -18.85 -7.88
N TYR A 43 42.97 -18.15 -7.58
CA TYR A 43 41.75 -18.74 -7.02
C TYR A 43 40.48 -18.37 -7.78
N GLY A 44 40.59 -17.62 -8.88
CA GLY A 44 39.44 -17.12 -9.64
C GLY A 44 38.70 -15.97 -8.95
N TYR A 45 37.59 -15.56 -9.56
CA TYR A 45 36.78 -14.40 -9.12
C TYR A 45 36.12 -14.61 -7.75
N LEU A 46 35.91 -13.52 -7.01
CA LEU A 46 35.29 -13.52 -5.68
C LEU A 46 33.83 -14.04 -5.72
N ASN A 47 33.12 -13.73 -6.79
CA ASN A 47 31.73 -14.13 -7.01
C ASN A 47 31.60 -15.49 -7.75
N SER A 48 32.71 -16.22 -7.94
CA SER A 48 32.63 -17.60 -8.42
C SER A 48 31.99 -18.51 -7.37
N ALA A 49 31.19 -19.50 -7.81
CA ALA A 49 30.40 -20.35 -6.92
C ALA A 49 31.21 -21.01 -5.78
N VAL A 50 32.46 -21.41 -6.06
CA VAL A 50 33.36 -22.00 -5.05
C VAL A 50 33.72 -20.98 -3.97
N ASN A 51 34.12 -19.77 -4.38
CA ASN A 51 34.54 -18.71 -3.45
C ASN A 51 33.35 -18.16 -2.65
N CYS A 52 32.18 -18.01 -3.29
CA CYS A 52 30.93 -17.68 -2.60
C CYS A 52 30.64 -18.64 -1.45
N ASN A 53 30.70 -19.95 -1.73
CA ASN A 53 30.36 -20.99 -0.76
C ASN A 53 31.31 -21.05 0.43
N LEU A 54 32.58 -20.66 0.26
CA LEU A 54 33.57 -20.62 1.33
C LEU A 54 33.36 -19.46 2.30
N PHE A 55 32.74 -18.37 1.85
CA PHE A 55 32.51 -17.15 2.63
C PHE A 55 31.02 -16.91 2.95
N ASP A 56 30.15 -17.89 2.69
CA ASP A 56 28.70 -17.74 2.85
C ASP A 56 28.23 -17.46 4.29
N SER A 57 29.08 -17.80 5.27
CA SER A 57 28.82 -17.61 6.69
C SER A 57 29.41 -16.29 7.22
N ASP A 58 30.07 -15.51 6.36
CA ASP A 58 30.69 -14.24 6.68
C ASP A 58 29.74 -13.08 6.35
N ASP A 59 29.35 -12.31 7.37
CA ASP A 59 28.38 -11.21 7.23
C ASP A 59 28.88 -10.08 6.31
N LYS A 60 30.20 -10.01 6.06
CA LYS A 60 30.81 -9.01 5.16
C LYS A 60 31.04 -9.54 3.75
N TYR A 61 30.55 -10.73 3.41
CA TYR A 61 30.72 -11.27 2.06
C TYR A 61 30.10 -10.37 0.98
N SER A 62 28.94 -9.76 1.23
CA SER A 62 28.33 -8.82 0.28
C SER A 62 29.23 -7.62 -0.06
N LEU A 63 30.07 -7.19 0.88
CA LEU A 63 31.04 -6.11 0.67
C LEU A 63 32.20 -6.56 -0.24
N LEU A 64 32.64 -7.81 -0.10
CA LEU A 64 33.60 -8.40 -1.04
C LEU A 64 32.98 -8.58 -2.42
N ALA A 65 31.74 -9.05 -2.46
CA ALA A 65 31.05 -9.35 -3.70
C ALA A 65 30.75 -8.10 -4.54
N SER A 66 30.64 -6.92 -3.92
CA SER A 66 30.46 -5.64 -4.62
C SER A 66 31.74 -5.12 -5.31
N LEU A 67 32.89 -5.75 -5.08
CA LEU A 67 34.13 -5.46 -5.82
C LEU A 67 34.08 -5.99 -7.25
N GLU A 68 33.12 -6.86 -7.58
CA GLU A 68 32.96 -7.43 -8.92
C GLU A 68 31.60 -7.05 -9.51
N ASP A 69 31.61 -6.63 -10.76
CA ASP A 69 30.43 -6.41 -11.59
C ASP A 69 30.20 -7.61 -12.50
N GLU A 70 28.95 -8.06 -12.55
CA GLU A 70 28.50 -9.19 -13.35
C GLU A 70 27.93 -8.72 -14.69
N ARG A 71 28.38 -9.35 -15.78
CA ARG A 71 27.81 -9.18 -17.11
C ARG A 71 27.71 -10.53 -17.80
N LEU A 72 26.71 -10.70 -18.64
CA LEU A 72 26.65 -11.87 -19.51
C LEU A 72 27.70 -11.74 -20.63
N ASP A 73 28.25 -12.86 -21.06
CA ASP A 73 29.02 -12.91 -22.30
C ASP A 73 28.15 -12.53 -23.51
N LEU A 74 28.78 -12.28 -24.66
CA LEU A 74 28.08 -11.91 -25.90
C LEU A 74 27.06 -12.95 -26.38
N SER A 75 27.15 -14.20 -25.88
CA SER A 75 26.24 -15.30 -26.21
C SER A 75 25.12 -15.50 -25.18
N GLY A 76 25.12 -14.76 -24.08
CA GLY A 76 24.16 -14.88 -22.98
C GLY A 76 24.32 -16.14 -22.11
N ASN A 77 25.35 -16.96 -22.34
CA ASN A 77 25.44 -18.32 -21.77
C ASN A 77 26.36 -18.43 -20.57
N SER A 78 27.26 -17.48 -20.35
CA SER A 78 28.16 -17.48 -19.19
C SER A 78 28.28 -16.10 -18.56
N VAL A 79 28.52 -16.08 -17.25
CA VAL A 79 28.71 -14.86 -16.45
C VAL A 79 30.19 -14.49 -16.46
N ILE A 80 30.48 -13.26 -16.85
CA ILE A 80 31.80 -12.64 -16.80
C ILE A 80 31.81 -11.65 -15.63
N TYR A 81 32.83 -11.76 -14.79
CA TYR A 81 33.09 -10.84 -13.69
C TYR A 81 34.15 -9.81 -14.11
N THR A 82 33.95 -8.56 -13.71
CA THR A 82 34.89 -7.45 -13.94
C THR A 82 35.09 -6.65 -12.67
N LYS A 83 36.25 -6.01 -12.49
CA LYS A 83 36.50 -5.09 -11.37
C LYS A 83 35.45 -3.99 -11.37
N SER A 84 34.91 -3.67 -10.20
CA SER A 84 34.02 -2.52 -10.04
C SER A 84 34.81 -1.20 -9.92
N LEU A 85 34.08 -0.08 -9.98
CA LEU A 85 34.64 1.27 -9.84
C LEU A 85 35.40 1.51 -8.52
N ALA A 86 35.21 0.64 -7.52
CA ALA A 86 35.89 0.71 -6.23
C ALA A 86 37.42 0.53 -6.34
N PHE A 87 37.90 -0.04 -7.45
CA PHE A 87 39.33 -0.17 -7.74
C PHE A 87 39.96 1.06 -8.41
N GLU A 88 39.14 2.03 -8.81
CA GLU A 88 39.56 3.16 -9.64
C GLU A 88 39.49 4.50 -8.90
N LYS A 89 38.44 4.71 -8.08
CA LYS A 89 38.18 6.02 -7.45
C LYS A 89 37.47 5.90 -6.11
N ALA A 90 37.46 7.01 -5.37
CA ALA A 90 36.69 7.15 -4.14
C ALA A 90 35.18 7.07 -4.44
N LEU A 91 34.46 6.31 -3.62
CA LEU A 91 33.01 6.07 -3.73
C LEU A 91 32.25 6.47 -2.46
N VAL A 92 32.90 6.68 -1.32
CA VAL A 92 32.26 7.05 -0.07
C VAL A 92 32.06 8.56 -0.02
N ARG A 93 30.85 9.01 0.31
CA ARG A 93 30.56 10.43 0.57
C ARG A 93 30.82 10.73 2.06
N PRO A 94 31.57 11.79 2.40
CA PRO A 94 31.73 12.25 3.78
C PRO A 94 30.39 12.63 4.41
N GLU A 95 30.20 12.34 5.69
CA GLU A 95 28.99 12.70 6.44
C GLU A 95 28.89 14.23 6.58
N LYS A 96 27.70 14.79 6.37
CA LYS A 96 27.48 16.24 6.35
C LYS A 96 26.62 16.64 7.55
N GLU A 97 27.22 17.28 8.54
CA GLU A 97 26.46 17.92 9.62
C GLU A 97 25.82 19.21 9.09
N VAL A 98 24.49 19.34 9.20
CA VAL A 98 23.79 20.60 8.92
C VAL A 98 24.07 21.57 10.07
N LYS A 99 25.00 22.52 9.87
CA LYS A 99 25.53 23.36 10.95
C LYS A 99 24.82 24.69 11.17
N LYS A 100 24.04 25.19 10.21
CA LYS A 100 23.15 26.38 10.26
C LYS A 100 22.61 26.69 8.85
N VAL A 101 21.39 27.21 8.75
CA VAL A 101 20.80 27.73 7.51
C VAL A 101 20.52 29.24 7.63
N HIS A 102 20.34 29.93 6.51
CA HIS A 102 20.32 31.39 6.46
C HIS A 102 18.97 32.03 6.05
N PRO A 103 18.07 31.36 5.29
CA PRO A 103 16.67 31.78 5.16
C PRO A 103 15.68 30.82 5.87
N ALA A 104 14.53 31.33 6.29
CA ALA A 104 13.45 30.54 6.89
C ALA A 104 12.96 29.39 5.98
N LEU A 105 12.94 29.61 4.67
CA LEU A 105 12.61 28.59 3.68
C LEU A 105 13.55 27.38 3.76
N ASP A 106 14.85 27.58 3.95
CA ASP A 106 15.81 26.47 4.10
C ASP A 106 15.56 25.70 5.40
N ALA A 107 15.17 26.41 6.47
CA ALA A 107 14.79 25.76 7.73
C ALA A 107 13.53 24.90 7.57
N LEU A 108 12.52 25.42 6.86
CA LEU A 108 11.30 24.68 6.53
C LEU A 108 11.64 23.46 5.67
N ASN A 109 12.41 23.64 4.61
CA ASN A 109 12.81 22.55 3.72
C ASN A 109 13.61 21.46 4.44
N SER A 110 14.48 21.84 5.38
CA SER A 110 15.20 20.89 6.25
C SER A 110 14.21 20.12 7.14
N SER A 111 13.25 20.82 7.75
CA SER A 111 12.22 20.21 8.60
C SER A 111 11.33 19.23 7.82
N LEU A 112 10.93 19.60 6.60
CA LEU A 112 10.14 18.77 5.70
C LEU A 112 10.96 17.57 5.20
N ALA A 113 12.20 17.76 4.77
CA ALA A 113 13.10 16.67 4.33
C ALA A 113 13.35 15.61 5.42
N ASP A 114 13.29 16.03 6.68
CA ASP A 114 13.39 15.15 7.85
C ASP A 114 12.03 14.57 8.30
N GLY A 115 10.94 14.84 7.57
CA GLY A 115 9.60 14.32 7.85
C GLY A 115 8.95 14.89 9.13
N ARG A 116 9.42 16.04 9.62
CA ARG A 116 8.92 16.68 10.85
C ARG A 116 7.67 17.54 10.61
N GLY A 117 7.37 17.88 9.35
CA GLY A 117 6.34 18.87 9.02
C GLY A 117 6.80 20.28 9.35
N VAL A 118 5.85 21.17 9.70
CA VAL A 118 6.17 22.52 10.20
C VAL A 118 6.53 22.44 11.68
N ASP A 119 7.80 22.15 11.97
CA ASP A 119 8.34 22.06 13.34
C ASP A 119 9.12 23.33 13.68
N PHE A 120 8.42 24.31 14.28
CA PHE A 120 9.03 25.58 14.67
C PHE A 120 10.19 25.41 15.65
N ALA A 121 10.15 24.42 16.54
CA ALA A 121 11.21 24.22 17.53
C ALA A 121 12.50 23.77 16.83
N TYR A 122 12.40 22.82 15.90
CA TYR A 122 13.53 22.42 15.07
C TYR A 122 14.00 23.56 14.16
N MET A 123 13.10 24.24 13.46
CA MET A 123 13.45 25.32 12.53
C MET A 123 14.23 26.44 13.23
N MET A 124 13.78 26.88 14.42
CA MET A 124 14.48 27.88 15.23
C MET A 124 15.81 27.39 15.81
N SER A 125 16.04 26.07 15.89
CA SER A 125 17.32 25.51 16.33
C SER A 125 18.43 25.62 15.27
N ILE A 126 18.05 25.60 13.98
CA ILE A 126 18.98 25.64 12.84
C ILE A 126 19.02 27.01 12.14
N TYR A 127 18.00 27.85 12.36
CA TYR A 127 17.90 29.21 11.84
C TYR A 127 17.70 30.19 13.00
N GLN A 128 18.63 31.13 13.14
CA GLN A 128 18.62 32.12 14.22
C GLN A 128 17.63 33.23 13.89
N VAL A 129 16.48 33.22 14.54
CA VAL A 129 15.40 34.19 14.39
C VAL A 129 14.92 34.66 15.76
N GLU A 130 14.52 35.93 15.86
CA GLU A 130 14.18 36.57 17.14
C GLU A 130 12.93 35.97 17.80
N SER A 131 11.95 35.54 17.00
CA SER A 131 10.71 34.96 17.49
C SER A 131 10.06 34.00 16.50
N LYS A 132 9.14 33.18 17.01
CA LYS A 132 8.26 32.34 16.18
C LYS A 132 7.40 33.17 15.23
N MET A 133 6.97 34.37 15.64
CA MET A 133 6.10 35.22 14.80
C MET A 133 6.87 35.73 13.58
N THR A 134 8.09 36.21 13.78
CA THR A 134 8.99 36.63 12.69
C THR A 134 9.24 35.49 11.70
N LEU A 135 9.40 34.26 12.20
CA LEU A 135 9.54 33.07 11.36
C LEU A 135 8.27 32.80 10.52
N ILE A 136 7.08 32.95 11.12
CA ILE A 136 5.80 32.80 10.41
C ILE A 136 5.65 33.88 9.33
N GLU A 137 5.98 35.12 9.64
CA GLU A 137 5.93 36.25 8.70
C GLU A 137 6.88 36.05 7.50
N GLU A 138 8.10 35.58 7.75
CA GLU A 138 9.09 35.30 6.70
C GLU A 138 8.65 34.15 5.78
N LEU A 139 8.02 33.11 6.35
CA LEU A 139 7.51 31.97 5.59
C LEU A 139 6.25 32.32 4.78
N GLY A 140 5.41 33.20 5.31
CA GLY A 140 4.15 33.61 4.70
C GLY A 140 3.36 32.43 4.15
N ASP A 141 3.06 32.47 2.85
CA ASP A 141 2.25 31.51 2.09
C ASP A 141 2.86 30.09 1.96
N LEU A 142 4.05 29.85 2.50
CA LEU A 142 4.68 28.53 2.55
C LEU A 142 4.12 27.65 3.67
N ILE A 143 3.46 28.25 4.66
CA ILE A 143 2.77 27.58 5.76
C ILE A 143 1.38 28.19 5.95
N MET A 144 0.43 27.40 6.43
CA MET A 144 -0.93 27.85 6.74
C MET A 144 -1.40 27.25 8.07
N PRO A 145 -2.29 27.92 8.81
CA PRO A 145 -3.00 27.29 9.92
C PRO A 145 -3.83 26.11 9.39
N ASP A 146 -3.80 24.98 10.10
CA ASP A 146 -4.68 23.86 9.81
C ASP A 146 -6.13 24.24 10.15
N PRO A 147 -7.04 24.34 9.16
CA PRO A 147 -8.38 24.86 9.39
C PRO A 147 -9.23 23.92 10.24
N GLU A 148 -9.05 22.60 10.12
CA GLU A 148 -9.83 21.61 10.86
C GLU A 148 -9.40 21.57 12.32
N LYS A 149 -8.09 21.63 12.60
CA LYS A 149 -7.61 21.73 13.98
C LYS A 149 -7.98 23.05 14.62
N TYR A 150 -7.89 24.16 13.88
CA TYR A 150 -8.28 25.46 14.39
C TYR A 150 -9.78 25.53 14.72
N LEU A 151 -10.64 24.88 13.91
CA LEU A 151 -12.07 24.73 14.22
C LEU A 151 -12.31 24.04 15.57
N ASN A 152 -11.43 23.12 15.94
CA ASN A 152 -11.46 22.39 17.21
C ASN A 152 -10.73 23.11 18.36
N GLY A 153 -10.27 24.36 18.15
CA GLY A 153 -9.55 25.15 19.15
C GLY A 153 -8.05 24.85 19.27
N GLU A 154 -7.48 24.06 18.35
CA GLU A 154 -6.05 23.76 18.31
C GLU A 154 -5.35 24.55 17.19
N LEU A 155 -4.44 25.47 17.55
CA LEU A 155 -3.62 26.17 16.56
C LEU A 155 -2.37 25.35 16.20
N SER A 156 -2.36 24.84 14.98
CA SER A 156 -1.17 24.21 14.38
C SER A 156 -0.99 24.69 12.94
N TYR A 157 0.25 24.61 12.43
CA TYR A 157 0.58 25.01 11.08
C TYR A 157 0.95 23.78 10.25
N VAL A 158 0.58 23.82 8.98
CA VAL A 158 0.88 22.81 7.97
C VAL A 158 1.60 23.47 6.80
N SER A 159 2.36 22.69 6.04
CA SER A 159 3.01 23.20 4.83
C SER A 159 1.96 23.59 3.79
N ARG A 160 2.32 24.45 2.84
CA ARG A 160 1.47 24.76 1.68
C ARG A 160 1.01 23.51 0.93
N GLN A 161 1.89 22.53 0.78
CA GLN A 161 1.59 21.27 0.10
C GLN A 161 0.55 20.46 0.88
N ASP A 162 0.62 20.43 2.20
CA ASP A 162 -0.37 19.78 3.06
C ASP A 162 -1.71 20.52 3.05
N PHE A 163 -1.69 21.85 3.10
CA PHE A 163 -2.90 22.67 3.06
C PHE A 163 -3.69 22.43 1.77
N LEU A 164 -3.01 22.42 0.62
CA LEU A 164 -3.60 22.28 -0.71
C LEU A 164 -3.80 20.84 -1.19
N SER A 165 -3.63 19.85 -0.31
CA SER A 165 -3.84 18.43 -0.62
C SER A 165 -4.77 17.75 0.39
N GLY A 166 -5.10 16.48 0.17
CA GLY A 166 -6.10 15.78 0.99
C GLY A 166 -7.51 16.24 0.64
N ASP A 167 -8.44 16.18 1.60
CA ASP A 167 -9.84 16.57 1.42
C ASP A 167 -10.01 18.10 1.35
N VAL A 168 -9.72 18.67 0.18
CA VAL A 168 -9.75 20.11 -0.04
C VAL A 168 -11.16 20.70 0.02
N VAL A 169 -12.19 19.88 -0.21
CA VAL A 169 -13.59 20.33 -0.10
C VAL A 169 -13.96 20.56 1.36
N THR A 170 -13.63 19.63 2.27
CA THR A 170 -13.86 19.84 3.72
C THR A 170 -13.08 21.05 4.21
N LYS A 171 -11.79 21.17 3.85
CA LYS A 171 -10.97 22.32 4.21
C LYS A 171 -11.59 23.63 3.74
N LEU A 172 -12.07 23.68 2.50
CA LEU A 172 -12.72 24.86 1.94
C LEU A 172 -14.05 25.18 2.63
N GLU A 173 -14.85 24.18 3.00
CA GLU A 173 -16.08 24.37 3.78
C GLU A 173 -15.78 25.00 5.15
N VAL A 174 -14.76 24.50 5.85
CA VAL A 174 -14.33 25.03 7.15
C VAL A 174 -13.75 26.45 7.01
N VAL A 175 -12.91 26.71 6.01
CA VAL A 175 -12.39 28.06 5.76
C VAL A 175 -13.52 29.03 5.41
N ASN A 176 -14.48 28.62 4.59
CA ASN A 176 -15.65 29.44 4.26
C ASN A 176 -16.54 29.71 5.48
N LEU A 177 -16.60 28.80 6.46
CA LEU A 177 -17.26 29.05 7.72
C LEU A 177 -16.59 30.20 8.49
N PHE A 178 -15.26 30.21 8.57
CA PHE A 178 -14.52 31.31 9.23
C PHE A 178 -14.70 32.64 8.51
N VAL A 179 -14.71 32.64 7.17
CA VAL A 179 -15.02 33.84 6.37
C VAL A 179 -16.43 34.35 6.69
N LYS A 180 -17.44 33.46 6.77
CA LYS A 180 -18.82 33.84 7.11
C LYS A 180 -18.97 34.36 8.54
N GLN A 181 -18.12 33.91 9.45
CA GLN A 181 -18.09 34.34 10.86
C GLN A 181 -17.31 35.63 11.08
N ASP A 182 -16.74 36.23 10.03
CA ASP A 182 -15.85 37.40 10.12
C ASP A 182 -14.69 37.19 11.12
N ASN A 183 -14.14 35.97 11.14
CA ASN A 183 -12.98 35.66 11.96
C ASN A 183 -11.75 36.37 11.39
N GLN A 184 -11.06 37.18 12.21
CA GLN A 184 -9.93 38.00 11.78
C GLN A 184 -8.57 37.48 12.25
N ASP A 185 -8.51 36.29 12.85
CA ASP A 185 -7.25 35.71 13.34
C ASP A 185 -6.28 35.42 12.19
N PHE A 186 -6.82 35.11 11.00
CA PHE A 186 -6.07 34.83 9.78
C PHE A 186 -6.79 35.37 8.54
N ASN A 187 -6.06 35.46 7.42
CA ASN A 187 -6.65 35.83 6.14
C ASN A 187 -7.37 34.64 5.48
N TRP A 188 -8.50 34.24 6.08
CA TRP A 188 -9.29 33.09 5.60
C TRP A 188 -9.80 33.26 4.16
N SER A 189 -10.08 34.50 3.75
CA SER A 189 -10.52 34.79 2.37
C SER A 189 -9.44 34.47 1.34
N HIS A 190 -8.18 34.81 1.62
CA HIS A 190 -7.04 34.43 0.78
C HIS A 190 -6.88 32.90 0.71
N TYR A 191 -6.95 32.22 1.85
CA TYR A 191 -6.83 30.75 1.91
C TYR A 191 -7.97 30.02 1.18
N ALA A 192 -9.20 30.54 1.23
CA ALA A 192 -10.32 30.04 0.43
C ALA A 192 -10.00 30.12 -1.07
N GLY A 193 -9.45 31.26 -1.52
CA GLY A 193 -9.01 31.46 -2.89
C GLY A 193 -7.98 30.40 -3.33
N LEU A 194 -7.00 30.09 -2.49
CA LEU A 194 -6.01 29.05 -2.79
C LEU A 194 -6.63 27.66 -2.91
N LEU A 195 -7.54 27.28 -2.00
CA LEU A 195 -8.23 25.99 -2.05
C LEU A 195 -9.13 25.85 -3.29
N GLU A 196 -9.79 26.94 -3.72
CA GLU A 196 -10.58 26.92 -4.96
C GLU A 196 -9.72 26.68 -6.21
N THR A 197 -8.46 27.13 -6.25
CA THR A 197 -7.57 26.88 -7.40
C THR A 197 -7.19 25.41 -7.57
N VAL A 198 -7.14 24.64 -6.48
CA VAL A 198 -6.76 23.22 -6.49
C VAL A 198 -7.97 22.28 -6.43
N LYS A 199 -9.16 22.83 -6.18
CA LYS A 199 -10.40 22.06 -6.12
C LYS A 199 -10.60 21.27 -7.42
N PRO A 200 -10.80 19.94 -7.33
CA PRO A 200 -11.00 19.13 -8.52
C PRO A 200 -12.17 19.62 -9.37
N ALA A 201 -11.98 19.63 -10.69
CA ALA A 201 -13.07 19.91 -11.63
C ALA A 201 -14.19 18.89 -11.42
N ARG A 202 -15.44 19.38 -11.40
CA ARG A 202 -16.63 18.54 -11.23
C ARG A 202 -16.67 17.48 -12.34
N ILE A 203 -16.86 16.22 -11.96
CA ILE A 203 -16.97 15.11 -12.91
C ILE A 203 -18.44 14.93 -13.27
N THR A 204 -18.70 14.92 -14.58
CA THR A 204 -20.05 14.77 -15.13
C THR A 204 -20.40 13.30 -15.30
N LEU A 205 -21.69 13.00 -15.50
CA LEU A 205 -22.19 11.65 -15.68
C LEU A 205 -21.47 10.88 -16.80
N ALA A 206 -21.03 11.58 -17.86
CA ALA A 206 -20.33 10.96 -19.00
C ALA A 206 -19.00 10.30 -18.62
N ASP A 207 -18.35 10.78 -17.56
CA ASP A 207 -17.06 10.30 -17.06
C ASP A 207 -17.21 9.40 -15.82
N ILE A 208 -18.45 9.14 -15.39
CA ILE A 208 -18.75 8.27 -14.25
C ILE A 208 -19.13 6.89 -14.78
N ASP A 209 -18.31 5.88 -14.48
CA ASP A 209 -18.71 4.49 -14.68
C ASP A 209 -19.66 4.06 -13.54
N TYR A 210 -20.90 3.77 -13.91
CA TYR A 210 -21.92 3.32 -12.96
C TYR A 210 -22.75 2.18 -13.53
N ARG A 211 -23.20 1.30 -12.63
CA ARG A 211 -24.05 0.15 -12.93
C ARG A 211 -24.99 -0.12 -11.77
N ILE A 212 -25.97 -0.98 -11.99
CA ILE A 212 -26.81 -1.47 -10.89
C ILE A 212 -25.90 -2.23 -9.92
N GLY A 213 -25.98 -1.88 -8.64
CA GLY A 213 -25.09 -2.39 -7.61
C GLY A 213 -23.92 -1.45 -7.27
N SER A 214 -23.76 -0.32 -7.95
CA SER A 214 -22.93 0.79 -7.46
C SER A 214 -23.50 1.29 -6.14
N ARG A 215 -22.85 0.92 -5.03
CA ARG A 215 -23.34 1.16 -3.64
C ARG A 215 -23.44 2.63 -3.24
N TRP A 216 -22.72 3.50 -3.94
CA TRP A 216 -22.76 4.94 -3.70
C TRP A 216 -23.94 5.65 -4.36
N ILE A 217 -24.68 4.97 -5.27
CA ILE A 217 -25.90 5.54 -5.85
C ILE A 217 -27.00 5.54 -4.78
N PRO A 218 -27.69 6.68 -4.54
CA PRO A 218 -28.78 6.75 -3.58
C PRO A 218 -29.91 5.75 -3.87
N LEU A 219 -30.49 5.16 -2.82
CA LEU A 219 -31.58 4.18 -2.95
C LEU A 219 -32.81 4.76 -3.67
N SER A 220 -33.04 6.07 -3.58
CA SER A 220 -34.13 6.76 -4.29
C SER A 220 -34.02 6.60 -5.81
N VAL A 221 -32.81 6.62 -6.36
CA VAL A 221 -32.58 6.42 -7.80
C VAL A 221 -33.01 5.01 -8.20
N TYR A 222 -32.59 4.00 -7.44
CA TYR A 222 -32.98 2.62 -7.68
C TYR A 222 -34.47 2.36 -7.42
N GLY A 223 -35.06 3.00 -6.41
CA GLY A 223 -36.48 2.90 -6.10
C GLY A 223 -37.35 3.47 -7.22
N LYS A 224 -37.00 4.65 -7.74
CA LYS A 224 -37.69 5.27 -8.88
C LYS A 224 -37.58 4.38 -10.13
N PHE A 225 -36.38 3.87 -10.42
CA PHE A 225 -36.17 2.93 -11.53
C PHE A 225 -37.05 1.67 -11.39
N ALA A 226 -37.13 1.09 -10.20
CA ALA A 226 -37.89 -0.13 -9.94
C ALA A 226 -39.42 0.10 -10.07
N GLN A 227 -39.94 1.24 -9.61
CA GLN A 227 -41.34 1.60 -9.78
C GLN A 227 -41.70 1.77 -11.27
N GLU A 228 -40.87 2.48 -12.03
CA GLU A 228 -41.13 2.74 -13.44
C GLU A 228 -41.01 1.46 -14.28
N THR A 229 -39.91 0.73 -14.12
CA THR A 229 -39.57 -0.40 -14.98
C THR A 229 -40.44 -1.63 -14.69
N PHE A 230 -40.67 -1.94 -13.42
CA PHE A 230 -41.36 -3.16 -13.05
C PHE A 230 -42.85 -2.93 -12.82
N MET A 231 -43.25 -1.80 -12.23
CA MET A 231 -44.65 -1.53 -11.92
C MET A 231 -45.35 -0.66 -12.97
N GLY A 232 -44.61 -0.03 -13.89
CA GLY A 232 -45.17 0.89 -14.89
C GLY A 232 -45.68 2.19 -14.26
N LYS A 233 -45.17 2.57 -13.08
CA LYS A 233 -45.61 3.75 -12.33
C LYS A 233 -44.47 4.76 -12.23
N ALA A 234 -44.71 5.97 -12.72
CA ALA A 234 -43.77 7.07 -12.59
C ALA A 234 -44.06 7.86 -11.31
N TYR A 235 -43.01 8.10 -10.52
CA TYR A 235 -43.04 8.89 -9.30
C TYR A 235 -41.91 9.92 -9.33
N GLU A 236 -42.04 11.00 -8.55
CA GLU A 236 -40.96 11.94 -8.31
C GLU A 236 -39.84 11.29 -7.50
N LEU A 237 -38.60 11.74 -7.69
CA LEU A 237 -37.42 11.15 -7.03
C LEU A 237 -37.46 11.30 -5.50
N SER A 238 -38.08 12.36 -5.00
CA SER A 238 -38.33 12.64 -3.58
C SER A 238 -39.63 12.01 -3.04
N GLY A 239 -40.37 11.27 -3.87
CA GLY A 239 -41.64 10.66 -3.48
C GLY A 239 -41.48 9.57 -2.42
N GLN A 240 -42.44 9.48 -1.50
CA GLN A 240 -42.42 8.45 -0.46
C GLN A 240 -42.49 7.04 -1.06
N GLU A 241 -43.21 6.87 -2.15
CA GLU A 241 -43.36 5.62 -2.91
C GLU A 241 -42.04 5.12 -3.50
N VAL A 242 -41.06 6.01 -3.68
CA VAL A 242 -39.70 5.72 -4.12
C VAL A 242 -38.81 5.38 -2.93
N ALA A 243 -38.89 6.16 -1.85
CA ALA A 243 -38.10 5.95 -0.63
C ALA A 243 -38.41 4.61 0.06
N THR A 244 -39.63 4.08 -0.09
CA THR A 244 -40.06 2.82 0.54
C THR A 244 -39.92 1.58 -0.36
N VAL A 245 -39.16 1.65 -1.46
CA VAL A 245 -38.99 0.48 -2.36
C VAL A 245 -37.92 -0.46 -1.82
N LEU A 246 -36.80 0.11 -1.39
CA LEU A 246 -35.61 -0.62 -0.98
C LEU A 246 -35.27 -0.32 0.47
N GLU A 247 -34.62 -1.26 1.11
CA GLU A 247 -33.97 -1.08 2.40
C GLU A 247 -32.55 -1.63 2.32
N VAL A 248 -31.67 -1.07 3.14
CA VAL A 248 -30.33 -1.58 3.35
C VAL A 248 -30.33 -2.21 4.73
N SER A 249 -30.01 -3.50 4.78
CA SER A 249 -29.74 -4.15 6.05
C SER A 249 -28.60 -3.41 6.76
N PRO A 250 -28.82 -2.88 7.97
CA PRO A 250 -27.76 -2.20 8.72
C PRO A 250 -26.66 -3.16 9.19
N LEU A 251 -26.85 -4.47 8.98
CA LEU A 251 -26.01 -5.53 9.54
C LEU A 251 -24.97 -6.04 8.53
N ASP A 252 -25.39 -6.33 7.30
CA ASP A 252 -24.52 -6.87 6.25
C ASP A 252 -24.47 -5.98 4.99
N GLY A 253 -25.20 -4.86 5.00
CA GLY A 253 -25.30 -3.94 3.87
C GLY A 253 -26.01 -4.54 2.66
N THR A 254 -26.74 -5.65 2.80
CA THR A 254 -27.55 -6.22 1.72
C THR A 254 -28.71 -5.28 1.40
N ILE A 255 -28.94 -5.06 0.10
CA ILE A 255 -30.06 -4.27 -0.39
C ILE A 255 -31.19 -5.22 -0.78
N SER A 256 -32.36 -5.07 -0.17
CA SER A 256 -33.55 -5.87 -0.45
C SER A 256 -34.76 -4.99 -0.70
N TYR A 257 -35.82 -5.56 -1.28
CA TYR A 257 -37.10 -4.87 -1.34
C TYR A 257 -37.79 -4.83 0.01
N GLN A 258 -38.38 -3.68 0.35
CA GLN A 258 -39.32 -3.62 1.47
C GLN A 258 -40.57 -4.46 1.17
N SER A 259 -41.15 -5.07 2.20
CA SER A 259 -42.24 -6.06 2.05
C SER A 259 -43.41 -5.56 1.20
N LYS A 260 -43.81 -4.29 1.33
CA LYS A 260 -44.92 -3.71 0.55
C LYS A 260 -44.66 -3.78 -0.97
N PHE A 261 -43.43 -3.51 -1.40
CA PHE A 261 -43.04 -3.59 -2.80
C PHE A 261 -42.81 -5.04 -3.23
N ALA A 262 -42.14 -5.84 -2.38
CA ALA A 262 -41.82 -7.25 -2.65
C ALA A 262 -43.07 -8.10 -2.95
N TYR A 263 -44.15 -7.90 -2.19
CA TYR A 263 -45.40 -8.65 -2.34
C TYR A 263 -46.39 -8.06 -3.35
N THR A 264 -46.01 -7.02 -4.10
CA THR A 264 -46.85 -6.48 -5.18
C THR A 264 -46.90 -7.43 -6.38
N TYR A 265 -48.11 -7.69 -6.91
CA TYR A 265 -48.33 -8.56 -8.05
C TYR A 265 -47.43 -8.19 -9.24
N SER A 266 -46.75 -9.19 -9.79
CA SER A 266 -45.84 -9.02 -10.93
C SER A 266 -46.60 -8.65 -12.21
N THR A 267 -46.15 -7.59 -12.88
CA THR A 267 -46.69 -7.14 -14.17
C THR A 267 -46.18 -8.02 -15.32
N ALA A 268 -46.77 -7.86 -16.52
CA ALA A 268 -46.28 -8.56 -17.71
C ALA A 268 -44.81 -8.18 -18.03
N THR A 269 -44.46 -6.90 -17.89
CA THR A 269 -43.10 -6.39 -18.07
C THR A 269 -42.12 -7.02 -17.09
N ASP A 270 -42.45 -7.04 -15.80
CA ASP A 270 -41.61 -7.66 -14.75
C ASP A 270 -41.34 -9.14 -15.05
N ARG A 271 -42.35 -9.93 -15.43
CA ARG A 271 -42.16 -11.34 -15.81
C ARG A 271 -41.34 -11.52 -17.08
N SER A 272 -41.52 -10.64 -18.07
CA SER A 272 -40.79 -10.71 -19.35
C SER A 272 -39.28 -10.49 -19.21
N LEU A 273 -38.87 -9.82 -18.14
CA LEU A 273 -37.47 -9.58 -17.79
C LEU A 273 -36.85 -10.73 -16.98
N GLY A 274 -37.64 -11.72 -16.56
CA GLY A 274 -37.17 -12.92 -15.85
C GLY A 274 -36.79 -14.10 -16.75
N VAL A 275 -36.30 -15.17 -16.12
CA VAL A 275 -36.02 -16.48 -16.72
C VAL A 275 -37.06 -17.49 -16.22
N SER A 276 -38.01 -17.85 -17.08
CA SER A 276 -39.11 -18.77 -16.76
C SER A 276 -38.62 -20.12 -16.25
N GLY A 277 -39.34 -20.69 -15.27
CA GLY A 277 -39.02 -21.98 -14.67
C GLY A 277 -37.67 -21.99 -13.93
N SER A 278 -37.28 -20.85 -13.35
CA SER A 278 -36.09 -20.70 -12.52
C SER A 278 -36.41 -19.87 -11.28
N ARG A 279 -35.49 -19.79 -10.32
CA ARG A 279 -35.62 -18.89 -9.16
C ARG A 279 -35.58 -17.40 -9.53
N TYR A 280 -35.19 -17.09 -10.76
CA TYR A 280 -35.05 -15.75 -11.35
C TYR A 280 -36.19 -15.44 -12.33
N ASP A 281 -37.41 -15.84 -12.01
CA ASP A 281 -38.60 -15.77 -12.87
C ASP A 281 -39.16 -14.35 -13.10
N SER A 282 -38.60 -13.32 -12.47
CA SER A 282 -38.97 -11.92 -12.68
C SER A 282 -37.77 -10.98 -12.75
N GLY A 283 -37.94 -9.85 -13.42
CA GLY A 283 -36.95 -8.78 -13.52
C GLY A 283 -36.58 -8.22 -12.15
N ARG A 284 -37.56 -8.06 -11.25
CA ARG A 284 -37.30 -7.61 -9.87
C ARG A 284 -36.33 -8.53 -9.11
N LYS A 285 -36.44 -9.85 -9.26
CA LYS A 285 -35.52 -10.80 -8.61
C LYS A 285 -34.11 -10.71 -9.19
N ILE A 286 -33.98 -10.49 -10.49
CA ILE A 286 -32.67 -10.27 -11.13
C ILE A 286 -32.09 -8.93 -10.66
N PHE A 287 -32.88 -7.86 -10.63
CA PHE A 287 -32.47 -6.54 -10.16
C PHE A 287 -31.95 -6.57 -8.71
N GLU A 288 -32.65 -7.23 -7.80
CA GLU A 288 -32.20 -7.40 -6.40
C GLU A 288 -30.85 -8.11 -6.30
N ASN A 289 -30.55 -9.05 -7.21
CA ASN A 289 -29.24 -9.69 -7.26
C ASN A 289 -28.16 -8.74 -7.80
N LEU A 290 -28.47 -7.95 -8.82
CA LEU A 290 -27.58 -6.94 -9.37
C LEU A 290 -27.24 -5.85 -8.33
N LEU A 291 -28.22 -5.39 -7.54
CA LEU A 291 -28.02 -4.43 -6.44
C LEU A 291 -26.97 -4.91 -5.42
N ASN A 292 -26.84 -6.22 -5.27
CA ASN A 292 -25.90 -6.86 -4.36
C ASN A 292 -24.62 -7.35 -5.05
N SER A 293 -24.37 -6.96 -6.30
CA SER A 293 -23.20 -7.38 -7.10
C SER A 293 -22.99 -8.91 -7.14
N ASN A 294 -24.06 -9.67 -6.95
CA ASN A 294 -24.03 -11.12 -7.01
C ASN A 294 -24.22 -11.55 -8.46
N GLN A 295 -23.39 -12.50 -8.92
CA GLN A 295 -23.52 -13.06 -10.26
C GLN A 295 -24.15 -14.46 -10.20
N PRO A 296 -25.48 -14.57 -10.28
CA PRO A 296 -26.17 -15.84 -10.08
C PRO A 296 -25.94 -16.85 -11.20
N THR A 297 -26.02 -18.14 -10.87
CA THR A 297 -25.97 -19.26 -11.82
C THR A 297 -27.18 -20.15 -11.60
N ILE A 298 -27.82 -20.60 -12.68
CA ILE A 298 -28.95 -21.54 -12.59
C ILE A 298 -28.38 -22.95 -12.67
N THR A 299 -28.77 -23.82 -11.74
CA THR A 299 -28.36 -25.23 -11.70
C THR A 299 -29.54 -26.14 -12.01
N LYS A 300 -29.23 -27.32 -12.56
CA LYS A 300 -30.16 -28.42 -12.79
C LYS A 300 -29.65 -29.70 -12.13
N GLN A 301 -30.56 -30.55 -11.69
CA GLN A 301 -30.21 -31.88 -11.20
C GLN A 301 -30.00 -32.83 -12.38
N ILE A 302 -28.87 -33.52 -12.40
CA ILE A 302 -28.63 -34.68 -13.26
C ILE A 302 -28.41 -35.91 -12.38
N VAL A 303 -28.75 -37.08 -12.93
CA VAL A 303 -28.50 -38.37 -12.30
C VAL A 303 -27.25 -38.97 -12.93
N GLU A 304 -26.23 -39.23 -12.12
CA GLU A 304 -24.96 -39.84 -12.54
C GLU A 304 -24.77 -41.12 -11.69
N GLY A 305 -25.18 -42.27 -12.24
CA GLY A 305 -25.34 -43.52 -11.48
C GLY A 305 -26.45 -43.43 -10.43
N ASP A 306 -26.20 -43.88 -9.20
CA ASP A 306 -27.15 -43.79 -8.07
C ASP A 306 -27.14 -42.43 -7.34
N LYS A 307 -26.33 -41.45 -7.78
CA LYS A 307 -26.19 -40.15 -7.10
C LYS A 307 -26.79 -39.02 -7.93
N LYS A 308 -27.62 -38.21 -7.27
CA LYS A 308 -28.12 -36.93 -7.80
C LYS A 308 -27.05 -35.86 -7.64
N LYS A 309 -26.68 -35.19 -8.73
CA LYS A 309 -25.67 -34.12 -8.75
C LYS A 309 -26.29 -32.85 -9.32
N ASN A 310 -26.05 -31.73 -8.66
CA ASN A 310 -26.39 -30.41 -9.20
C ASN A 310 -25.28 -29.97 -10.16
N VAL A 311 -25.63 -29.70 -11.41
CA VAL A 311 -24.72 -29.14 -12.42
C VAL A 311 -25.28 -27.83 -12.95
N THR A 312 -24.42 -26.97 -13.48
CA THR A 312 -24.85 -25.71 -14.09
C THR A 312 -25.74 -25.97 -15.30
N ASP A 313 -26.88 -25.28 -15.35
CA ASP A 313 -27.73 -25.18 -16.52
C ASP A 313 -27.19 -24.06 -17.42
N VAL A 314 -26.36 -24.43 -18.39
CA VAL A 314 -25.64 -23.49 -19.26
C VAL A 314 -26.63 -22.65 -20.08
N GLU A 315 -27.71 -23.25 -20.60
CA GLU A 315 -28.71 -22.55 -21.40
C GLU A 315 -29.43 -21.50 -20.58
N LYS A 316 -30.04 -21.89 -19.44
CA LYS A 316 -30.76 -20.94 -18.58
C LYS A 316 -29.82 -19.88 -17.99
N THR A 317 -28.59 -20.23 -17.66
CA THR A 317 -27.60 -19.26 -17.18
C THR A 317 -27.21 -18.26 -18.27
N THR A 318 -27.13 -18.68 -19.52
CA THR A 318 -26.87 -17.76 -20.66
C THR A 318 -28.03 -16.79 -20.84
N VAL A 319 -29.28 -17.28 -20.76
CA VAL A 319 -30.48 -16.41 -20.81
C VAL A 319 -30.50 -15.43 -19.62
N LEU A 320 -30.12 -15.88 -18.43
CA LEU A 320 -30.00 -15.02 -17.24
C LEU A 320 -29.00 -13.87 -17.48
N ARG A 321 -27.83 -14.16 -18.06
CA ARG A 321 -26.83 -13.12 -18.41
C ARG A 321 -27.38 -12.10 -19.40
N ALA A 322 -28.14 -12.55 -20.40
CA ALA A 322 -28.79 -11.65 -21.36
C ALA A 322 -29.83 -10.75 -20.67
N LYS A 323 -30.61 -11.29 -19.72
CA LYS A 323 -31.58 -10.51 -18.93
C LYS A 323 -30.92 -9.54 -17.95
N GLU A 324 -29.81 -9.91 -17.34
CA GLU A 324 -28.99 -9.00 -16.52
C GLU A 324 -28.52 -7.80 -17.35
N ASN A 325 -27.96 -8.04 -18.53
CA ASN A 325 -27.52 -6.97 -19.44
C ASN A 325 -28.71 -6.10 -19.89
N GLN A 326 -29.85 -6.70 -20.24
CA GLN A 326 -31.05 -5.96 -20.62
C GLN A 326 -31.53 -5.02 -19.51
N ILE A 327 -31.57 -5.48 -18.26
CA ILE A 327 -31.97 -4.64 -17.12
C ILE A 327 -30.93 -3.54 -16.87
N GLN A 328 -29.64 -3.84 -17.07
CA GLN A 328 -28.57 -2.86 -16.96
C GLN A 328 -28.67 -1.75 -18.01
N GLU A 329 -29.02 -2.09 -19.26
CA GLU A 329 -29.28 -1.14 -20.35
C GLU A 329 -30.49 -0.27 -20.04
N LEU A 330 -31.60 -0.86 -19.59
CA LEU A 330 -32.79 -0.10 -19.17
C LEU A 330 -32.48 0.91 -18.06
N PHE A 331 -31.57 0.57 -17.15
CA PHE A 331 -31.13 1.51 -16.12
C PHE A 331 -30.31 2.67 -16.69
N GLN A 332 -29.46 2.42 -17.69
CA GLN A 332 -28.72 3.48 -18.38
C GLN A 332 -29.68 4.45 -19.09
N ASP A 333 -30.64 3.91 -19.84
CA ASP A 333 -31.67 4.70 -20.53
C ASP A 333 -32.53 5.51 -19.55
N PHE A 334 -32.88 4.92 -18.40
CA PHE A 334 -33.61 5.60 -17.33
C PHE A 334 -32.82 6.79 -16.78
N VAL A 335 -31.54 6.61 -16.45
CA VAL A 335 -30.70 7.71 -15.95
C VAL A 335 -30.57 8.82 -17.01
N ALA A 336 -30.37 8.45 -18.28
CA ALA A 336 -30.28 9.41 -19.38
C ALA A 336 -31.57 10.22 -19.61
N ARG A 337 -32.74 9.68 -19.24
CA ARG A 337 -34.05 10.32 -19.40
C ARG A 337 -34.34 11.41 -18.37
N TYR A 338 -33.83 11.29 -17.15
CA TYR A 338 -34.22 12.13 -16.01
C TYR A 338 -33.07 13.03 -15.52
N PRO A 339 -33.04 14.33 -15.89
CA PRO A 339 -31.99 15.25 -15.46
C PRO A 339 -31.79 15.32 -13.93
N GLU A 340 -32.86 15.19 -13.15
CA GLU A 340 -32.80 15.19 -11.69
C GLU A 340 -32.07 13.96 -11.13
N VAL A 341 -32.17 12.82 -11.82
CA VAL A 341 -31.44 11.59 -11.48
C VAL A 341 -29.97 11.74 -11.83
N GLN A 342 -29.66 12.31 -13.00
CA GLN A 342 -28.27 12.58 -13.41
C GLN A 342 -27.57 13.49 -12.40
N GLN A 343 -28.22 14.60 -12.05
CA GLN A 343 -27.69 15.55 -11.07
C GLN A 343 -27.46 14.89 -9.71
N MET A 344 -28.40 14.07 -9.21
CA MET A 344 -28.24 13.37 -7.94
C MET A 344 -27.07 12.37 -7.96
N ILE A 345 -26.88 11.64 -9.06
CA ILE A 345 -25.75 10.71 -9.23
C ILE A 345 -24.43 11.50 -9.25
N GLU A 346 -24.35 12.58 -10.02
CA GLU A 346 -23.17 13.43 -10.08
C GLU A 346 -22.84 14.07 -8.72
N ASP A 347 -23.80 14.70 -8.06
CA ASP A 347 -23.60 15.36 -6.76
C ASP A 347 -23.12 14.34 -5.72
N THR A 348 -23.74 13.15 -5.68
CA THR A 348 -23.33 12.08 -4.77
C THR A 348 -21.91 11.58 -5.08
N TYR A 349 -21.61 11.32 -6.35
CA TYR A 349 -20.27 10.89 -6.75
C TYR A 349 -19.22 11.94 -6.39
N ASN A 350 -19.47 13.21 -6.72
CA ASN A 350 -18.52 14.28 -6.49
C ASN A 350 -18.32 14.55 -4.99
N GLY A 351 -19.39 14.51 -4.20
CA GLY A 351 -19.34 14.68 -2.74
C GLY A 351 -18.63 13.53 -2.01
N LEU A 352 -18.67 12.31 -2.54
CA LEU A 352 -17.99 11.14 -1.94
C LEU A 352 -16.55 10.96 -2.43
N TYR A 353 -16.31 11.16 -3.73
CA TYR A 353 -15.07 10.74 -4.39
C TYR A 353 -14.28 11.89 -5.05
N ASN A 354 -14.93 12.95 -5.53
CA ASN A 354 -14.25 14.07 -6.22
C ASN A 354 -13.90 15.23 -5.28
N ARG A 355 -13.22 14.93 -4.18
CA ARG A 355 -12.93 15.95 -3.14
C ARG A 355 -11.49 15.99 -2.69
N THR A 356 -10.66 15.06 -3.18
CA THR A 356 -9.30 14.88 -2.70
C THR A 356 -8.28 15.27 -3.76
N VAL A 357 -7.28 16.05 -3.36
CA VAL A 357 -6.12 16.39 -4.17
C VAL A 357 -4.92 15.60 -3.68
N SER A 358 -4.19 14.96 -4.60
CA SER A 358 -2.98 14.21 -4.23
C SER A 358 -1.88 15.17 -3.81
N LYS A 359 -1.24 14.88 -2.67
CA LYS A 359 -0.07 15.63 -2.23
C LYS A 359 1.08 15.48 -3.23
N VAL A 360 1.68 16.60 -3.61
CA VAL A 360 2.94 16.64 -4.35
C VAL A 360 4.07 16.69 -3.34
N TYR A 361 4.99 15.72 -3.42
CA TYR A 361 6.15 15.65 -2.54
C TYR A 361 7.37 16.20 -3.25
N ASP A 362 8.11 17.08 -2.59
CA ASP A 362 9.38 17.61 -3.09
C ASP A 362 10.56 17.09 -2.28
N GLY A 363 11.32 16.16 -2.86
CA GLY A 363 12.54 15.64 -2.26
C GLY A 363 13.81 16.36 -2.71
N SER A 364 13.71 17.52 -3.39
CA SER A 364 14.87 18.23 -3.94
C SER A 364 15.96 18.54 -2.89
N HIS A 365 15.51 18.83 -1.66
CA HIS A 365 16.33 19.13 -0.47
C HIS A 365 16.76 17.88 0.33
N LEU A 366 16.34 16.69 -0.08
CA LEU A 366 16.67 15.45 0.59
C LEU A 366 18.18 15.12 0.45
N ALA A 367 18.84 14.95 1.60
CA ALA A 367 20.15 14.33 1.71
C ALA A 367 20.02 12.95 2.36
N ILE A 368 20.84 12.00 1.91
CA ILE A 368 20.85 10.62 2.43
C ILE A 368 22.28 10.25 2.80
N ASP A 369 22.50 9.95 4.07
CA ASP A 369 23.82 9.63 4.58
C ASP A 369 24.33 8.26 4.14
N GLY A 370 25.58 8.25 3.68
CA GLY A 370 26.28 7.07 3.19
C GLY A 370 25.99 6.69 1.74
N LEU A 371 25.15 7.46 1.02
CA LEU A 371 24.96 7.26 -0.42
C LEU A 371 26.29 7.50 -1.17
N ALA A 372 26.67 6.56 -2.02
CA ALA A 372 27.93 6.61 -2.75
C ALA A 372 28.06 7.88 -3.62
N GLN A 373 29.25 8.47 -3.66
CA GLN A 373 29.51 9.78 -4.26
C GLN A 373 29.21 9.81 -5.77
N ASN A 374 29.45 8.70 -6.47
CA ASN A 374 29.19 8.55 -7.90
C ASN A 374 27.71 8.32 -8.24
N ILE A 375 26.83 8.26 -7.25
CA ILE A 375 25.41 7.95 -7.43
C ILE A 375 24.58 9.17 -7.09
N SER A 376 23.70 9.53 -8.02
CA SER A 376 22.75 10.62 -7.87
C SER A 376 21.33 10.11 -8.04
N LEU A 377 20.44 10.58 -7.16
CA LEU A 377 19.02 10.28 -7.24
C LEU A 377 18.37 11.16 -8.29
N ARG A 378 17.58 10.55 -9.16
CA ARG A 378 16.72 11.26 -10.11
C ARG A 378 15.58 11.98 -9.36
N PRO A 379 15.01 13.06 -9.92
CA PRO A 379 13.94 13.83 -9.27
C PRO A 379 12.78 12.95 -8.76
N HIS A 380 12.29 12.00 -9.56
CA HIS A 380 11.20 11.11 -9.14
C HIS A 380 11.58 10.19 -7.98
N GLN A 381 12.85 9.78 -7.87
CA GLN A 381 13.33 8.95 -6.76
C GLN A 381 13.37 9.77 -5.48
N LYS A 382 13.85 11.03 -5.55
CA LYS A 382 13.84 11.95 -4.42
C LYS A 382 12.42 12.17 -3.90
N ASN A 383 11.47 12.46 -4.78
CA ASN A 383 10.07 12.69 -4.41
C ASN A 383 9.42 11.44 -3.82
N ALA A 384 9.72 10.26 -4.36
CA ALA A 384 9.24 8.99 -3.81
C ALA A 384 9.82 8.69 -2.43
N ILE A 385 11.10 9.01 -2.19
CA ILE A 385 11.72 8.89 -0.87
C ILE A 385 11.07 9.87 0.10
N GLN A 386 10.88 11.13 -0.30
CA GLN A 386 10.21 12.15 0.51
C GLN A 386 8.82 11.68 0.96
N ARG A 387 8.04 11.13 0.04
CA ARG A 387 6.75 10.50 0.36
C ARG A 387 6.89 9.40 1.42
N ILE A 388 7.87 8.51 1.28
CA ILE A 388 8.07 7.42 2.25
C ILE A 388 8.53 7.98 3.61
N VAL A 389 9.35 9.03 3.65
CA VAL A 389 9.81 9.65 4.90
C VAL A 389 8.64 10.26 5.67
N GLU A 390 7.76 10.98 4.99
CA GLU A 390 6.60 11.63 5.61
C GLU A 390 5.48 10.65 5.97
N GLU A 391 5.05 9.83 5.00
CA GLU A 391 3.91 8.92 5.18
C GLU A 391 4.28 7.64 5.92
N LYS A 392 5.55 7.24 5.85
CA LYS A 392 6.09 5.96 6.38
C LYS A 392 5.40 4.74 5.81
N ARG A 393 4.76 4.91 4.66
CA ARG A 393 4.07 3.88 3.88
C ARG A 393 3.97 4.32 2.43
N ALA A 394 4.10 3.38 1.50
CA ALA A 394 3.97 3.65 0.08
C ALA A 394 3.75 2.37 -0.73
N LEU A 395 3.21 2.55 -1.94
CA LEU A 395 3.26 1.57 -3.01
C LEU A 395 4.07 2.15 -4.16
N LEU A 396 5.24 1.57 -4.46
CA LEU A 396 6.09 1.96 -5.58
C LEU A 396 5.74 1.14 -6.82
N ALA A 397 4.74 1.59 -7.56
CA ALA A 397 4.23 0.97 -8.79
C ALA A 397 4.87 1.56 -10.07
N HIS A 398 6.19 1.74 -10.09
CA HIS A 398 6.91 2.29 -11.26
C HIS A 398 7.26 1.20 -12.29
N GLU A 399 7.66 1.58 -13.49
CA GLU A 399 8.15 0.62 -14.50
C GLU A 399 9.50 -0.02 -14.12
N VAL A 400 9.85 -1.11 -14.82
CA VAL A 400 11.16 -1.78 -14.70
C VAL A 400 12.27 -0.80 -15.10
N GLY A 401 13.38 -0.79 -14.37
CA GLY A 401 14.51 0.13 -14.64
C GLY A 401 14.34 1.56 -14.10
N SER A 402 13.22 1.88 -13.46
CA SER A 402 12.99 3.19 -12.80
C SER A 402 13.84 3.45 -11.55
N GLY A 403 14.63 2.47 -11.11
CA GLY A 403 15.52 2.57 -9.95
C GLY A 403 14.83 2.37 -8.60
N LYS A 404 13.83 1.49 -8.52
CA LYS A 404 13.07 1.18 -7.28
C LYS A 404 13.95 0.75 -6.12
N THR A 405 14.93 -0.12 -6.37
CA THR A 405 15.88 -0.57 -5.32
C THR A 405 16.56 0.62 -4.67
N LEU A 406 17.14 1.52 -5.47
CA LEU A 406 17.82 2.71 -4.96
C LEU A 406 16.86 3.64 -4.21
N THR A 407 15.66 3.87 -4.73
CA THR A 407 14.62 4.66 -4.03
C THR A 407 14.33 4.08 -2.65
N MET A 408 14.12 2.77 -2.58
CA MET A 408 13.73 2.10 -1.35
C MET A 408 14.86 2.04 -0.33
N LEU A 409 16.08 1.73 -0.76
CA LEU A 409 17.26 1.78 0.09
C LEU A 409 17.51 3.19 0.63
N GLY A 410 17.36 4.20 -0.24
CA GLY A 410 17.44 5.61 0.15
C GLY A 410 16.43 5.95 1.25
N ALA A 411 15.17 5.55 1.08
CA ALA A 411 14.13 5.78 2.08
C ALA A 411 14.40 5.05 3.41
N GLY A 412 14.79 3.77 3.35
CA GLY A 412 15.05 2.98 4.55
C GLY A 412 16.25 3.51 5.36
N PHE A 413 17.33 3.91 4.70
CA PHE A 413 18.47 4.51 5.38
C PHE A 413 18.22 5.94 5.86
N LYS A 414 17.45 6.75 5.12
CA LYS A 414 17.05 8.09 5.61
C LYS A 414 16.16 7.97 6.85
N LEU A 415 15.19 7.07 6.86
CA LEU A 415 14.36 6.83 8.04
C LEU A 415 15.19 6.34 9.24
N LYS A 416 16.27 5.58 9.00
CA LYS A 416 17.21 5.19 10.05
C LYS A 416 18.06 6.34 10.57
N GLU A 417 18.59 7.17 9.66
CA GLU A 417 19.32 8.40 9.97
C GLU A 417 18.48 9.33 10.86
N LEU A 418 17.18 9.47 10.55
CA LEU A 418 16.23 10.26 11.33
C LEU A 418 15.81 9.62 12.67
N GLY A 419 16.30 8.43 13.00
CA GLY A 419 15.91 7.69 14.20
C GLY A 419 14.47 7.16 14.18
N MET A 420 13.78 7.24 13.03
CA MET A 420 12.41 6.74 12.88
C MET A 420 12.36 5.21 12.75
N VAL A 421 13.45 4.60 12.27
CA VAL A 421 13.60 3.16 12.10
C VAL A 421 14.96 2.69 12.61
N HIS A 422 15.03 1.63 13.42
CA HIS A 422 16.33 1.14 13.91
C HIS A 422 17.01 0.15 12.96
N LYS A 423 16.26 -0.81 12.41
CA LYS A 423 16.75 -1.86 11.50
C LYS A 423 15.72 -2.10 10.39
N PRO A 424 15.80 -1.39 9.24
CA PRO A 424 14.90 -1.67 8.12
C PRO A 424 15.05 -3.13 7.67
N LEU A 425 13.91 -3.81 7.47
CA LEU A 425 13.85 -5.18 6.98
C LEU A 425 13.44 -5.17 5.50
N TYR A 426 14.30 -5.69 4.65
CA TYR A 426 14.03 -5.89 3.23
C TYR A 426 13.66 -7.35 2.98
N VAL A 427 12.40 -7.59 2.65
CA VAL A 427 11.88 -8.91 2.23
C VAL A 427 11.93 -8.96 0.70
N VAL A 428 12.80 -9.81 0.16
CA VAL A 428 13.04 -9.98 -1.29
C VAL A 428 12.74 -11.42 -1.72
N PRO A 429 12.57 -11.73 -3.02
CA PRO A 429 12.53 -13.13 -3.46
C PRO A 429 13.79 -13.87 -3.01
N SER A 430 13.64 -15.09 -2.47
CA SER A 430 14.78 -15.85 -1.93
C SER A 430 15.93 -16.09 -2.94
N SER A 431 15.68 -15.99 -4.24
CA SER A 431 16.71 -16.07 -5.29
C SER A 431 17.54 -14.80 -5.44
N LEU A 432 17.05 -13.65 -4.98
CA LEU A 432 17.66 -12.32 -5.17
C LEU A 432 18.38 -11.79 -3.93
N THR A 433 18.37 -12.49 -2.79
CA THR A 433 18.96 -11.98 -1.53
C THR A 433 20.43 -11.60 -1.66
N ALA A 434 21.23 -12.43 -2.34
CA ALA A 434 22.65 -12.19 -2.53
C ALA A 434 22.91 -10.96 -3.43
N GLN A 435 22.24 -10.90 -4.58
CA GLN A 435 22.31 -9.76 -5.51
C GLN A 435 21.86 -8.46 -4.80
N PHE A 436 20.77 -8.51 -4.05
CA PHE A 436 20.27 -7.37 -3.31
C PHE A 436 21.28 -6.87 -2.26
N GLY A 437 21.95 -7.79 -1.55
CA GLY A 437 23.04 -7.47 -0.65
C GLY A 437 24.20 -6.75 -1.35
N GLN A 438 24.60 -7.22 -2.54
CA GLN A 438 25.63 -6.56 -3.35
C GLN A 438 25.20 -5.14 -3.78
N GLU A 439 23.95 -4.97 -4.22
CA GLU A 439 23.39 -3.67 -4.58
C GLU A 439 23.46 -2.68 -3.42
N ILE A 440 23.12 -3.10 -2.19
CA ILE A 440 23.27 -2.24 -1.01
C ILE A 440 24.72 -1.82 -0.82
N MET A 441 25.69 -2.72 -0.95
CA MET A 441 27.10 -2.38 -0.77
C MET A 441 27.65 -1.48 -1.89
N LYS A 442 27.05 -1.51 -3.09
CA LYS A 442 27.36 -0.56 -4.17
C LYS A 442 26.79 0.84 -3.89
N PHE A 443 25.55 0.91 -3.39
CA PHE A 443 24.88 2.18 -3.11
C PHE A 443 25.31 2.83 -1.80
N PHE A 444 25.57 2.02 -0.77
CA PHE A 444 25.81 2.41 0.62
C PHE A 444 27.00 1.62 1.22
N PRO A 445 28.23 1.82 0.70
CA PRO A 445 29.40 0.99 1.06
C PRO A 445 29.82 1.08 2.53
N THR A 446 29.36 2.10 3.27
CA THR A 446 29.67 2.29 4.70
C THR A 446 28.72 1.55 5.64
N LYS A 447 27.57 1.06 5.15
CA LYS A 447 26.52 0.46 5.97
C LYS A 447 26.78 -1.03 6.22
N LYS A 448 26.48 -1.51 7.43
CA LYS A 448 26.57 -2.91 7.86
C LYS A 448 25.23 -3.60 7.58
N VAL A 449 25.19 -4.56 6.65
CA VAL A 449 23.94 -5.25 6.30
C VAL A 449 24.06 -6.73 6.60
N TYR A 450 23.03 -7.30 7.20
CA TYR A 450 22.92 -8.74 7.38
C TYR A 450 22.05 -9.35 6.30
N VAL A 451 22.63 -10.18 5.44
CA VAL A 451 21.94 -10.85 4.33
C VAL A 451 21.72 -12.32 4.66
N THR A 452 20.46 -12.75 4.65
CA THR A 452 20.13 -14.13 5.03
C THR A 452 20.50 -15.15 3.94
N THR A 453 20.94 -16.31 4.40
CA THR A 453 21.19 -17.50 3.56
C THR A 453 20.19 -18.61 3.89
N LYS A 454 20.11 -19.63 3.02
CA LYS A 454 19.28 -20.82 3.30
C LYS A 454 19.74 -21.57 4.56
N LYS A 455 21.03 -21.51 4.91
CA LYS A 455 21.62 -22.22 6.05
C LYS A 455 21.17 -21.63 7.40
N ASP A 456 20.89 -20.33 7.44
CA ASP A 456 20.46 -19.63 8.67
C ASP A 456 19.09 -20.12 9.18
N PHE A 457 18.26 -20.63 8.28
CA PHE A 457 16.88 -21.07 8.57
C PHE A 457 16.73 -22.58 8.75
N ALA A 458 17.84 -23.32 8.82
CA ALA A 458 17.84 -24.68 9.33
C ALA A 458 17.25 -24.69 10.76
N LYS A 459 16.40 -25.68 11.08
CA LYS A 459 15.61 -25.71 12.33
C LYS A 459 16.44 -25.44 13.59
N ALA A 460 17.65 -26.02 13.67
CA ALA A 460 18.57 -25.83 14.79
C ALA A 460 19.18 -24.42 14.89
N LYS A 461 19.25 -23.65 13.79
CA LYS A 461 19.93 -22.35 13.70
C LYS A 461 18.99 -21.15 13.76
N ARG A 462 17.67 -21.34 13.58
CA ARG A 462 16.67 -20.25 13.59
C ARG A 462 16.74 -19.38 14.85
N LYS A 463 16.90 -20.00 16.04
CA LYS A 463 17.00 -19.26 17.30
C LYS A 463 18.25 -18.38 17.34
N GLN A 464 19.38 -18.93 16.89
CA GLN A 464 20.65 -18.19 16.79
C GLN A 464 20.55 -17.05 15.76
N PHE A 465 19.89 -17.29 14.63
CA PHE A 465 19.64 -16.28 13.60
C PHE A 465 18.85 -15.08 14.14
N VAL A 466 17.72 -15.32 14.79
CA VAL A 466 16.91 -14.24 15.38
C VAL A 466 17.70 -13.49 16.47
N SER A 467 18.45 -14.23 17.31
CA SER A 467 19.33 -13.62 18.31
C SER A 467 20.40 -12.72 17.68
N ARG A 468 21.00 -13.11 16.55
CA ARG A 468 21.97 -12.29 15.81
C ARG A 468 21.34 -11.02 15.25
N ILE A 469 20.12 -11.07 14.73
CA ILE A 469 19.42 -9.86 14.27
C ILE A 469 19.19 -8.90 15.43
N ILE A 470 18.75 -9.41 16.59
CA ILE A 470 18.43 -8.58 17.76
C ILE A 470 19.72 -7.93 18.31
N THR A 471 20.74 -8.74 18.56
CA THR A 471 21.99 -8.32 19.24
C THR A 471 23.01 -7.64 18.34
N GLY A 472 22.98 -7.91 17.03
CA GLY A 472 23.94 -7.37 16.08
C GLY A 472 23.69 -5.88 15.78
N ASP A 473 24.77 -5.12 15.67
CA ASP A 473 24.76 -3.72 15.22
C ASP A 473 24.72 -3.65 13.69
N TYR A 474 23.53 -3.88 13.14
CA TYR A 474 23.26 -3.84 11.70
C TYR A 474 22.50 -2.58 11.30
N ASP A 475 22.88 -2.02 10.16
CA ASP A 475 22.19 -0.92 9.49
C ASP A 475 20.94 -1.36 8.74
N ALA A 476 20.91 -2.59 8.24
CA ALA A 476 19.74 -3.19 7.59
C ALA A 476 19.78 -4.72 7.61
N ILE A 477 18.61 -5.35 7.44
CA ILE A 477 18.47 -6.80 7.32
C ILE A 477 17.83 -7.14 5.97
N VAL A 478 18.37 -8.11 5.24
CA VAL A 478 17.81 -8.62 3.98
C VAL A 478 17.40 -10.06 4.15
N ILE A 479 16.10 -10.33 4.08
CA ILE A 479 15.51 -11.66 4.22
C ILE A 479 14.83 -12.11 2.93
N GLY A 480 14.98 -13.39 2.58
CA GLY A 480 14.20 -13.96 1.48
C GLY A 480 12.75 -14.27 1.90
N ASP A 481 11.79 -14.16 0.99
CA ASP A 481 10.36 -14.35 1.26
C ASP A 481 10.04 -15.73 1.86
N SER A 482 10.64 -16.82 1.36
CA SER A 482 10.45 -18.17 1.91
C SER A 482 11.07 -18.36 3.30
N GLN A 483 12.09 -17.56 3.64
CA GLN A 483 12.66 -17.52 4.97
C GLN A 483 11.81 -16.68 5.92
N PHE A 484 11.27 -15.57 5.43
CA PHE A 484 10.37 -14.71 6.17
C PHE A 484 9.09 -15.45 6.57
N GLU A 485 8.51 -16.26 5.68
CA GLU A 485 7.38 -17.16 5.97
C GLU A 485 7.67 -18.10 7.16
N LYS A 486 8.91 -18.56 7.31
CA LYS A 486 9.32 -19.46 8.40
C LYS A 486 9.48 -18.77 9.76
N ILE A 487 9.37 -17.45 9.84
CA ILE A 487 9.35 -16.72 11.10
C ILE A 487 7.89 -16.66 11.57
N PRO A 488 7.48 -17.43 12.59
CA PRO A 488 6.09 -17.47 13.00
C PRO A 488 5.68 -16.18 13.73
N MET A 489 4.40 -15.85 13.63
CA MET A 489 3.75 -14.88 14.51
C MET A 489 3.66 -15.43 15.93
N SER A 490 3.61 -14.57 16.95
CA SER A 490 3.35 -15.05 18.32
C SER A 490 1.96 -15.70 18.40
N ARG A 491 1.81 -16.73 19.25
CA ARG A 491 0.52 -17.41 19.43
C ARG A 491 -0.59 -16.42 19.78
N GLU A 492 -0.30 -15.49 20.68
CA GLU A 492 -1.22 -14.41 21.07
C GLU A 492 -1.74 -13.66 19.82
N LYS A 493 -0.87 -13.23 18.91
CA LYS A 493 -1.27 -12.49 17.71
C LYS A 493 -2.00 -13.36 16.69
N GLN A 494 -1.66 -14.64 16.56
CA GLN A 494 -2.40 -15.58 15.72
C GLN A 494 -3.84 -15.78 16.25
N VAL A 495 -3.97 -15.90 17.57
CA VAL A 495 -5.27 -16.01 18.26
C VAL A 495 -6.09 -14.73 18.09
N THR A 496 -5.51 -13.55 18.30
CA THR A 496 -6.20 -12.26 18.04
C THR A 496 -6.68 -12.17 16.60
N TYR A 497 -5.82 -12.48 15.62
CA TYR A 497 -6.20 -12.44 14.22
C TYR A 497 -7.37 -13.37 13.89
N ILE A 498 -7.37 -14.60 14.41
CA ILE A 498 -8.45 -15.56 14.20
C ILE A 498 -9.74 -15.08 14.89
N HIS A 499 -9.66 -14.55 16.11
CA HIS A 499 -10.82 -14.00 16.81
C HIS A 499 -11.43 -12.81 16.08
N ASP A 500 -10.63 -11.85 15.59
CA ASP A 500 -11.14 -10.71 14.82
C ASP A 500 -11.93 -11.18 13.59
N LYS A 501 -11.44 -12.22 12.90
CA LYS A 501 -12.12 -12.81 11.73
C LYS A 501 -13.38 -13.59 12.13
N LEU A 502 -13.34 -14.30 13.26
CA LEU A 502 -14.51 -15.01 13.81
C LEU A 502 -15.62 -14.03 14.20
N GLU A 503 -15.29 -12.93 14.88
CA GLU A 503 -16.28 -11.91 15.26
C GLU A 503 -16.91 -11.29 14.02
N GLN A 504 -16.13 -10.90 13.01
CA GLN A 504 -16.68 -10.40 11.73
C GLN A 504 -17.62 -11.42 11.06
N LEU A 505 -17.28 -12.72 11.07
CA LEU A 505 -18.14 -13.75 10.49
C LEU A 505 -19.38 -14.04 11.34
N ARG A 506 -19.29 -13.92 12.66
CA ARG A 506 -20.41 -14.08 13.60
C ARG A 506 -21.38 -12.92 13.47
N GLU A 507 -20.88 -11.69 13.34
CA GLU A 507 -21.68 -10.51 13.03
C GLU A 507 -22.42 -10.68 11.70
N ILE A 508 -21.73 -11.10 10.63
CA ILE A 508 -22.36 -11.40 9.34
C ILE A 508 -23.41 -12.51 9.49
N LYS A 509 -23.12 -13.57 10.26
CA LYS A 509 -24.05 -14.69 10.47
C LYS A 509 -25.31 -14.25 11.22
N LEU A 510 -25.15 -13.52 12.32
CA LEU A 510 -26.26 -12.99 13.13
C LEU A 510 -27.06 -11.95 12.35
N GLY A 511 -26.39 -11.22 11.47
CA GLY A 511 -26.94 -10.10 10.73
C GLY A 511 -27.57 -10.41 9.38
N SER A 512 -27.46 -11.65 8.91
CA SER A 512 -27.89 -12.03 7.57
C SER A 512 -29.17 -12.86 7.59
N ASP A 513 -30.21 -12.36 6.91
CA ASP A 513 -31.42 -13.14 6.60
C ASP A 513 -31.24 -14.07 5.38
N SER A 514 -30.10 -14.00 4.71
CA SER A 514 -29.72 -14.87 3.58
C SER A 514 -29.23 -16.24 4.07
N ASP A 515 -30.03 -17.28 3.85
CA ASP A 515 -29.66 -18.69 4.09
C ASP A 515 -28.32 -19.09 3.45
N TYR A 516 -27.98 -18.49 2.30
CA TYR A 516 -26.74 -18.75 1.60
C TYR A 516 -25.54 -18.17 2.35
N THR A 517 -25.64 -16.89 2.74
CA THR A 517 -24.61 -16.16 3.47
C THR A 517 -24.38 -16.78 4.85
N VAL A 518 -25.46 -17.16 5.56
CA VAL A 518 -25.39 -17.87 6.84
C VAL A 518 -24.61 -19.19 6.71
N LYS A 519 -24.93 -20.02 5.72
CA LYS A 519 -24.23 -21.30 5.49
C LYS A 519 -22.76 -21.11 5.13
N GLU A 520 -22.44 -20.06 4.40
CA GLU A 520 -21.05 -19.73 4.02
C GLU A 520 -20.24 -19.23 5.22
N ALA A 521 -20.83 -18.36 6.05
CA ALA A 521 -20.25 -17.92 7.30
C ALA A 521 -20.02 -19.10 8.27
N GLU A 522 -20.98 -20.01 8.42
CA GLU A 522 -20.84 -21.19 9.28
C GLU A 522 -19.69 -22.12 8.86
N ARG A 523 -19.50 -22.34 7.55
CA ARG A 523 -18.37 -23.12 7.05
C ARG A 523 -17.04 -22.45 7.37
N SER A 524 -16.98 -21.13 7.22
CA SER A 524 -15.78 -20.34 7.49
C SER A 524 -15.45 -20.30 8.98
N ILE A 525 -16.46 -20.13 9.84
CA ILE A 525 -16.34 -20.19 11.30
C ILE A 525 -15.77 -21.55 11.74
N LYS A 526 -16.34 -22.66 11.27
CA LYS A 526 -15.84 -24.01 11.59
C LYS A 526 -14.37 -24.20 11.18
N GLY A 527 -13.99 -23.66 10.02
CA GLY A 527 -12.61 -23.72 9.54
C GLY A 527 -11.64 -22.94 10.43
N LEU A 528 -12.03 -21.74 10.88
CA LEU A 528 -11.23 -20.91 11.78
C LEU A 528 -11.16 -21.48 13.22
N GLU A 529 -12.25 -22.04 13.73
CA GLU A 529 -12.29 -22.73 15.02
C GLU A 529 -11.36 -23.95 15.03
N HIS A 530 -11.37 -24.76 13.96
CA HIS A 530 -10.42 -25.85 13.80
C HIS A 530 -8.97 -25.36 13.73
N GLN A 531 -8.70 -24.25 13.02
CA GLN A 531 -7.36 -23.65 13.02
C GLN A 531 -6.92 -23.19 14.41
N LEU A 532 -7.85 -22.63 15.21
CA LEU A 532 -7.59 -22.20 16.58
C LEU A 532 -7.21 -23.39 17.48
N GLU A 533 -7.89 -24.54 17.32
CA GLU A 533 -7.57 -25.79 18.01
C GLU A 533 -6.21 -26.37 17.59
N GLU A 534 -5.87 -26.27 16.30
CA GLU A 534 -4.59 -26.74 15.74
C GLU A 534 -3.40 -25.81 16.03
N LEU A 535 -3.61 -24.63 16.62
CA LEU A 535 -2.53 -23.69 16.96
C LEU A 535 -1.58 -24.30 17.99
N GLN A 536 -0.52 -24.93 17.48
CA GLN A 536 0.55 -25.48 18.29
C GLN A 536 1.31 -24.39 19.04
N ASN A 537 1.73 -24.70 20.28
CA ASN A 537 2.73 -23.91 20.99
C ASN A 537 4.09 -24.11 20.32
N TRP A 538 4.41 -23.26 19.35
CA TRP A 538 5.75 -23.21 18.79
C TRP A 538 6.72 -22.67 19.84
N SER A 539 7.77 -23.43 20.15
CA SER A 539 8.90 -22.98 20.97
C SER A 539 9.88 -22.09 20.20
N GLU A 540 9.49 -21.62 19.02
CA GLU A 540 10.27 -20.76 18.13
C GLU A 540 10.15 -19.30 18.54
N ILE A 541 11.17 -18.49 18.22
CA ILE A 541 11.21 -17.08 18.59
C ILE A 541 10.29 -16.31 17.61
N PRO A 542 9.20 -15.70 18.10
CA PRO A 542 8.20 -15.08 17.24
C PRO A 542 8.71 -13.75 16.63
N LEU A 543 8.07 -13.31 15.54
CA LEU A 543 8.33 -12.00 14.93
C LEU A 543 8.24 -10.85 15.94
N SER A 544 7.39 -10.95 16.95
CA SER A 544 7.27 -9.95 18.03
C SER A 544 8.55 -9.74 18.84
N ASN A 545 9.53 -10.64 18.76
CA ASN A 545 10.85 -10.41 19.38
C ASN A 545 11.78 -9.61 18.47
N LEU A 546 11.39 -9.42 17.20
CA LEU A 546 11.99 -8.49 16.26
C LEU A 546 11.30 -7.11 16.30
N LYS A 547 10.69 -6.73 17.43
CA LYS A 547 10.08 -5.40 17.70
C LYS A 547 10.95 -4.20 17.29
N THR A 548 12.25 -4.40 17.09
CA THR A 548 13.21 -3.43 16.57
C THR A 548 13.15 -3.21 15.03
N LEU A 549 12.31 -3.96 14.31
CA LEU A 549 12.11 -3.86 12.86
C LEU A 549 11.05 -2.80 12.55
N ALA A 550 11.48 -1.55 12.53
CA ALA A 550 10.56 -0.41 12.42
C ALA A 550 10.13 -0.05 10.98
N LEU A 551 10.44 -0.86 9.95
CA LEU A 551 9.84 -0.73 8.61
C LEU A 551 10.03 -2.02 7.80
N ILE A 552 8.94 -2.60 7.30
CA ILE A 552 8.98 -3.69 6.31
C ILE A 552 8.96 -3.09 4.91
N PHE A 553 10.01 -3.36 4.17
CA PHE A 553 10.07 -3.16 2.74
C PHE A 553 9.91 -4.50 2.04
N SER A 554 8.78 -4.70 1.36
CA SER A 554 8.58 -5.89 0.53
C SER A 554 8.87 -5.54 -0.93
N LEU A 555 9.91 -6.17 -1.45
CA LEU A 555 10.45 -5.97 -2.79
C LEU A 555 10.08 -7.14 -3.68
N ASP A 556 9.67 -6.81 -4.91
CA ASP A 556 9.43 -7.72 -6.03
C ASP A 556 8.46 -8.87 -5.72
N GLU A 557 7.46 -9.04 -6.57
CA GLU A 557 6.44 -10.09 -6.43
C GLU A 557 5.47 -9.93 -5.24
N ALA A 558 5.30 -8.72 -4.70
CA ALA A 558 4.29 -8.50 -3.67
C ALA A 558 2.85 -8.84 -4.17
N HIS A 559 2.64 -8.89 -5.50
CA HIS A 559 1.43 -9.45 -6.11
C HIS A 559 1.18 -10.94 -5.80
N HIS A 560 2.18 -11.73 -5.39
CA HIS A 560 1.95 -13.10 -4.90
C HIS A 560 1.10 -13.13 -3.64
N PHE A 561 1.13 -12.06 -2.84
CA PHE A 561 0.39 -11.95 -1.59
C PHE A 561 -0.99 -11.32 -1.75
N LYS A 562 -1.38 -10.90 -2.97
CA LYS A 562 -2.57 -10.06 -3.19
C LYS A 562 -3.92 -10.74 -2.98
N ASN A 563 -3.96 -12.06 -3.08
CA ASN A 563 -5.20 -12.83 -3.09
C ASN A 563 -5.60 -13.19 -1.66
N ILE A 564 -6.26 -12.26 -0.98
CA ILE A 564 -6.90 -12.48 0.32
C ILE A 564 -8.39 -12.31 0.15
N ARG A 565 -9.13 -13.38 0.41
CA ARG A 565 -10.58 -13.38 0.41
C ARG A 565 -11.09 -12.35 1.43
N PRO A 566 -11.90 -11.36 1.00
CA PRO A 566 -12.54 -10.43 1.92
C PRO A 566 -13.61 -11.16 2.74
N ILE A 567 -13.76 -10.78 4.01
CA ILE A 567 -14.92 -11.17 4.81
C ILE A 567 -16.05 -10.22 4.41
N THR A 568 -17.09 -10.75 3.76
CA THR A 568 -18.26 -10.00 3.30
C THR A 568 -19.52 -10.83 3.51
N GLY A 569 -20.65 -10.19 3.81
CA GLY A 569 -21.98 -10.82 3.76
C GLY A 569 -22.45 -11.09 2.32
N LEU A 570 -21.81 -10.45 1.35
CA LEU A 570 -21.99 -10.71 -0.07
C LEU A 570 -21.29 -12.02 -0.46
N GLY A 571 -22.00 -12.86 -1.22
CA GLY A 571 -21.54 -14.17 -1.67
C GLY A 571 -20.50 -14.08 -2.79
N ASN A 572 -20.69 -14.84 -3.88
CA ASN A 572 -19.81 -14.83 -5.05
C ASN A 572 -19.82 -13.45 -5.76
N VAL A 573 -19.05 -12.49 -5.24
CA VAL A 573 -18.82 -11.19 -5.87
C VAL A 573 -17.94 -11.39 -7.09
N ALA A 574 -18.41 -10.93 -8.24
CA ALA A 574 -17.68 -11.05 -9.49
C ALA A 574 -16.29 -10.36 -9.42
N GLY A 575 -15.23 -11.10 -9.77
CA GLY A 575 -13.86 -10.59 -9.77
C GLY A 575 -13.09 -10.75 -8.45
N ILE A 576 -13.71 -11.33 -7.41
CA ILE A 576 -13.06 -11.62 -6.12
C ILE A 576 -12.76 -13.12 -6.01
N THR A 577 -11.58 -13.48 -5.50
CA THR A 577 -11.17 -14.88 -5.31
C THR A 577 -11.83 -15.50 -4.07
N ASN A 578 -12.30 -16.74 -4.20
CA ASN A 578 -12.96 -17.48 -3.11
C ASN A 578 -12.01 -18.24 -2.17
N THR A 579 -10.70 -18.21 -2.42
CA THR A 579 -9.69 -18.93 -1.65
C THR A 579 -8.51 -18.02 -1.26
N THR A 580 -7.97 -18.23 -0.06
CA THR A 580 -6.77 -17.55 0.44
C THR A 580 -5.68 -18.58 0.72
N SER A 581 -4.46 -18.36 0.25
CA SER A 581 -3.33 -19.24 0.53
C SER A 581 -2.81 -19.03 1.96
N LYS A 582 -2.21 -20.06 2.58
CA LYS A 582 -1.57 -19.94 3.90
C LYS A 582 -0.47 -18.86 3.93
N LYS A 583 0.30 -18.75 2.84
CA LYS A 583 1.35 -17.73 2.64
C LYS A 583 0.78 -16.30 2.69
N ASN A 584 -0.41 -16.08 2.12
CA ASN A 584 -1.04 -14.76 2.11
C ASN A 584 -1.58 -14.39 3.49
N VAL A 585 -2.15 -15.35 4.21
CA VAL A 585 -2.58 -15.15 5.61
C VAL A 585 -1.39 -14.81 6.51
N ASP A 586 -0.27 -15.53 6.37
CA ASP A 586 0.96 -15.24 7.13
C ASP A 586 1.47 -13.81 6.89
N MET A 587 1.54 -13.38 5.62
CA MET A 587 1.94 -12.01 5.29
C MET A 587 0.96 -10.96 5.83
N GLU A 588 -0.36 -11.19 5.73
CA GLU A 588 -1.37 -10.29 6.28
C GLU A 588 -1.23 -10.13 7.79
N MET A 589 -1.03 -11.22 8.53
CA MET A 589 -0.83 -11.16 9.98
C MET A 589 0.39 -10.33 10.35
N LYS A 590 1.52 -10.52 9.64
CA LYS A 590 2.76 -9.79 9.89
C LYS A 590 2.63 -8.31 9.59
N VAL A 591 2.00 -7.97 8.46
CA VAL A 591 1.77 -6.58 8.06
C VAL A 591 0.82 -5.88 9.02
N ARG A 592 -0.32 -6.51 9.36
CA ARG A 592 -1.28 -5.96 10.33
C ARG A 592 -0.64 -5.73 11.69
N GLN A 593 0.24 -6.62 12.14
CA GLN A 593 0.95 -6.41 13.41
C GLN A 593 1.83 -5.17 13.36
N VAL A 594 2.68 -5.02 12.33
CA VAL A 594 3.54 -3.84 12.19
C VAL A 594 2.71 -2.56 12.13
N GLN A 595 1.61 -2.60 11.39
CA GLN A 595 0.69 -1.47 11.28
C GLN A 595 0.00 -1.12 12.60
N ALA A 596 -0.46 -2.12 13.36
CA ALA A 596 -1.07 -1.90 14.68
C ALA A 596 -0.08 -1.29 15.67
N GLU A 597 1.20 -1.66 15.61
CA GLU A 597 2.26 -1.12 16.48
C GLU A 597 2.72 0.29 16.05
N HIS A 598 2.39 0.73 14.83
CA HIS A 598 2.89 1.97 14.24
C HIS A 598 1.81 2.85 13.58
N GLY A 599 0.56 2.76 14.03
CA GLY A 599 -0.53 3.65 13.56
C GLY A 599 -0.80 3.55 12.06
N ALA A 600 -0.94 2.33 11.55
CA ALA A 600 -1.13 1.99 10.12
C ALA A 600 0.04 2.34 9.19
N ARG A 601 1.22 2.62 9.73
CA ARG A 601 2.44 2.94 8.98
C ARG A 601 3.44 1.78 9.02
N ASN A 602 4.64 2.07 8.53
CA ASN A 602 5.82 1.24 8.58
C ASN A 602 5.80 0.02 7.65
N VAL A 603 5.08 0.13 6.53
CA VAL A 603 5.06 -0.89 5.46
C VAL A 603 5.12 -0.22 4.09
N VAL A 604 6.10 -0.61 3.28
CA VAL A 604 6.28 -0.14 1.90
C VAL A 604 6.35 -1.34 0.96
N PHE A 605 5.54 -1.29 -0.09
CA PHE A 605 5.49 -2.33 -1.12
C PHE A 605 6.07 -1.82 -2.45
N CYS A 606 6.79 -2.68 -3.16
CA CYS A 606 7.23 -2.45 -4.54
C CYS A 606 6.69 -3.56 -5.44
N ASP A 607 6.02 -3.20 -6.54
CA ASP A 607 5.45 -4.18 -7.46
C ASP A 607 5.69 -3.79 -8.91
N ARG A 608 5.79 -4.79 -9.80
CA ARG A 608 6.20 -4.64 -11.20
C ARG A 608 5.05 -4.39 -12.18
N ASN A 609 3.82 -4.81 -11.88
CA ASN A 609 2.63 -4.53 -12.71
C ASN A 609 1.38 -5.24 -12.13
N THR A 610 0.68 -4.67 -11.14
CA THR A 610 -0.57 -5.30 -10.66
C THR A 610 -1.58 -4.32 -10.09
N ARG A 611 -2.87 -4.57 -10.39
CA ARG A 611 -4.06 -3.90 -9.80
C ARG A 611 -4.02 -3.92 -8.27
N ILE A 612 -4.39 -2.77 -7.71
CA ILE A 612 -3.91 -2.22 -6.43
C ILE A 612 -4.77 -2.60 -5.21
N GLN A 613 -5.83 -3.41 -5.41
CA GLN A 613 -6.85 -3.68 -4.38
C GLN A 613 -6.31 -4.28 -3.08
N PHE A 614 -5.32 -5.18 -3.14
CA PHE A 614 -4.66 -5.70 -1.94
C PHE A 614 -3.95 -4.61 -1.15
N TYR A 615 -3.10 -3.84 -1.83
CA TYR A 615 -2.29 -2.80 -1.21
C TYR A 615 -3.13 -1.68 -0.62
N GLN A 616 -4.28 -1.35 -1.21
CA GLN A 616 -5.17 -0.33 -0.65
C GLN A 616 -5.77 -0.76 0.69
N ARG A 617 -6.32 -1.98 0.77
CA ARG A 617 -6.89 -2.49 2.03
C ARG A 617 -5.83 -2.67 3.10
N THR A 618 -4.66 -3.19 2.69
CA THR A 618 -3.54 -3.40 3.60
C THR A 618 -2.92 -2.06 4.05
N LEU A 619 -2.70 -1.08 3.17
CA LEU A 619 -2.03 0.18 3.53
C LEU A 619 -2.93 1.22 4.20
N TYR A 620 -4.25 1.20 3.97
CA TYR A 620 -5.14 2.29 4.39
C TYR A 620 -6.21 1.90 5.42
N HIS A 621 -6.34 0.62 5.79
CA HIS A 621 -7.22 0.07 6.86
C HIS A 621 -8.72 0.40 6.75
N ASP A 622 -9.11 1.33 5.89
CA ASP A 622 -10.43 1.95 5.78
C ASP A 622 -10.92 1.91 4.32
N GLU A 623 -12.10 1.33 4.11
CA GLU A 623 -12.66 1.05 2.77
C GLU A 623 -13.04 2.35 2.04
N LEU A 624 -13.40 3.41 2.78
CA LEU A 624 -13.66 4.75 2.25
C LEU A 624 -12.38 5.40 1.71
N HIS A 625 -11.26 5.23 2.40
CA HIS A 625 -9.96 5.73 1.93
C HIS A 625 -9.43 4.94 0.73
N SER A 626 -9.77 3.64 0.67
CA SER A 626 -9.42 2.75 -0.43
C SER A 626 -10.08 3.15 -1.74
N ALA A 627 -11.36 3.56 -1.69
CA ALA A 627 -12.07 4.11 -2.84
C ALA A 627 -11.50 5.45 -3.33
N ARG A 628 -11.05 6.32 -2.41
CA ARG A 628 -10.42 7.61 -2.73
C ARG A 628 -9.09 7.46 -3.50
N CYS A 629 -8.34 6.37 -3.30
CA CYS A 629 -7.09 6.12 -4.02
C CYS A 629 -7.26 5.62 -5.47
N LEU A 630 -8.44 5.12 -5.88
CA LEU A 630 -8.67 4.64 -7.26
C LEU A 630 -8.50 5.75 -8.31
N ARG A 631 -8.79 7.01 -7.97
CA ARG A 631 -8.69 8.15 -8.89
C ARG A 631 -7.27 8.68 -9.11
N ALA A 632 -6.37 8.53 -8.15
CA ALA A 632 -4.99 9.00 -8.31
C ALA A 632 -4.18 8.21 -9.35
N LEU A 633 -4.72 7.06 -9.80
CA LEU A 633 -4.04 6.12 -10.70
C LEU A 633 -4.75 5.92 -12.04
N SER A 634 -6.00 6.38 -12.19
CA SER A 634 -6.69 6.43 -13.49
C SER A 634 -6.29 7.65 -14.34
N GLY A 635 -5.40 8.50 -13.83
CA GLY A 635 -4.80 9.64 -14.53
C GLY A 635 -3.33 9.43 -14.94
N ILE A 636 -2.87 8.17 -15.02
CA ILE A 636 -1.59 7.78 -15.65
C ILE A 636 -1.89 6.84 -16.81
#